data_AF-A0A4P9TF58-F1
#
_entry.id   AF-A0A4P9TF58-F1
#
_cell.length_a   1.000
_cell.length_b   1.000
_cell.length_c   1.000
_cell.angle_alpha   90.00
_cell.angle_beta   90.00
_cell.angle_gamma   90.00
#
_symmetry.space_group_name_H-M   'P 1'
#
loop_
_entity.id
_entity.type
_entity.pdbx_description
1 polymer ?
#
loop_
_entity_poly.entity_id
_entity_poly.type
_entity_poly.pdbx_seq_one_letter_code
_entity_poly.pdbx_strand_id
1 'polypeptide(L)'
;MPQCPRRTLLGSIGTTMTVALAGNAVSATDGRSTSDAGEPAFDSLFDYFPASAGSDSMAVVTRDHEQQRKANDPYGRMSTGGGLGIDPESISKHAFVYTTDDDEFSMPIVVVVAGDFELEDDGDIRETDGGVEYERREDDEMVAAVTETVIVAAEDDERIDEAFAANAGEAQRLLDAEPLLEEALGLFDGEHADYTVQIGEGYQFSELIDDAAIEYKAQSTTVLDPDTLEMNIGIAFEDATEVTDELVDALTSELNYMALTGEPTVERDGSLVTITAERDLAAEREANDHESPGRLRPEEDIDLEDDELEIEIGRGDPTPVEDLTLEVDDEEYDRDIWTNGHSTLEKGDTIVIDMDDVEPNLSITITHDHAAGTSASGTSILDRFEFEYDYDVDAGTLAIEYADEFPLDGERVSIAVYDERPWYHSREEEIEPRTTAQPWSGTMRSGDGTTLQDIRPGDFVLVCWDGTTLQDSIAHFHARPPGTVAFDYDFERKTLSATLELEDERERPADAYELLIDDESAETQWSDEVDTVSSGATIEVGDVEAGAAVTVVWGDDDVRVGGAHPRPRIELGFDEGQGAIEHVGGDSVSASELTLQVWTEDDSNEIDLGEEIDGEFEKGDTVSVDADADEIRHATLQYDADGHVLSVGQAVPSRE
;
A
#
# COMPACT_ATOMS: atom_id res chain seq x y z
N MET A 1 39.09 -12.67 -66.70
CA MET A 1 38.06 -12.07 -67.57
C MET A 1 36.74 -12.72 -67.20
N PRO A 2 35.59 -12.03 -67.27
CA PRO A 2 35.33 -10.60 -67.59
C PRO A 2 34.64 -9.90 -66.38
N GLN A 3 34.36 -8.61 -66.28
CA GLN A 3 34.55 -7.39 -67.09
C GLN A 3 34.24 -6.23 -66.13
N CYS A 4 35.13 -5.22 -66.04
CA CYS A 4 34.68 -3.85 -65.77
C CYS A 4 34.20 -3.23 -67.09
N PRO A 5 33.29 -2.23 -67.03
CA PRO A 5 33.67 -0.86 -67.43
C PRO A 5 33.06 0.21 -66.50
N ARG A 6 33.83 1.16 -65.95
CA ARG A 6 34.26 2.47 -66.49
C ARG A 6 33.16 3.50 -66.81
N ARG A 7 33.05 4.48 -65.88
CA ARG A 7 33.38 5.93 -66.03
C ARG A 7 32.32 6.88 -66.64
N THR A 8 32.00 7.96 -65.91
CA THR A 8 32.01 9.42 -66.24
C THR A 8 31.00 10.15 -65.32
N LEU A 9 31.42 10.89 -64.26
CA LEU A 9 31.89 12.30 -64.17
C LEU A 9 30.77 13.38 -64.17
N LEU A 10 30.94 14.35 -63.24
CA LEU A 10 30.24 15.65 -62.98
C LEU A 10 29.10 15.56 -61.94
N GLY A 11 29.08 16.28 -60.81
CA GLY A 11 29.92 17.36 -60.28
C GLY A 11 29.06 18.54 -59.81
N SER A 12 28.90 18.72 -58.50
CA SER A 12 28.57 20.00 -57.82
C SER A 12 28.47 19.72 -56.30
N ILE A 13 29.47 20.09 -55.50
CA ILE A 13 29.47 21.30 -54.66
C ILE A 13 28.24 21.36 -53.73
N GLY A 14 28.43 20.95 -52.48
CA GLY A 14 27.56 21.20 -51.34
C GLY A 14 28.45 21.25 -50.11
N THR A 15 28.42 22.38 -49.43
CA THR A 15 29.36 22.84 -48.40
C THR A 15 29.25 22.01 -47.13
N THR A 16 30.35 21.40 -46.66
CA THR A 16 30.47 20.96 -45.27
C THR A 16 30.53 22.20 -44.37
N MET A 17 29.42 22.54 -43.72
CA MET A 17 29.42 23.43 -42.56
C MET A 17 29.84 22.59 -41.36
N THR A 18 31.10 22.76 -40.98
CA THR A 18 31.58 22.41 -39.64
C THR A 18 31.01 23.46 -38.70
N VAL A 19 30.00 23.12 -37.90
CA VAL A 19 29.58 23.97 -36.78
C VAL A 19 30.67 23.85 -35.72
N ALA A 20 31.43 24.93 -35.59
CA ALA A 20 32.42 25.10 -34.55
C ALA A 20 31.68 25.55 -33.28
N LEU A 21 31.68 24.71 -32.25
CA LEU A 21 31.43 25.11 -30.86
C LEU A 21 32.38 26.27 -30.53
N ALA A 22 31.81 27.46 -30.39
CA ALA A 22 32.55 28.68 -30.11
C ALA A 22 32.88 28.75 -28.62
N GLY A 23 34.10 28.36 -28.27
CA GLY A 23 34.69 28.70 -26.98
C GLY A 23 34.88 30.21 -26.84
N ASN A 24 34.35 30.79 -25.76
CA ASN A 24 34.77 32.09 -25.27
C ASN A 24 35.85 31.90 -24.20
N ALA A 25 37.08 32.26 -24.56
CA ALA A 25 38.18 32.41 -23.62
C ALA A 25 38.50 33.89 -23.44
N VAL A 26 38.52 34.37 -22.19
CA VAL A 26 39.38 35.48 -21.75
C VAL A 26 40.01 35.14 -20.39
N SER A 27 41.27 34.64 -20.46
CA SER A 27 42.44 34.82 -19.57
C SER A 27 42.25 34.90 -18.04
N ALA A 28 43.03 34.24 -17.16
CA ALA A 28 44.18 33.35 -17.25
C ALA A 28 44.53 32.86 -15.82
N THR A 29 44.80 31.57 -15.61
CA THR A 29 46.01 31.04 -14.93
C THR A 29 46.00 29.51 -14.99
N ASP A 30 47.19 28.94 -15.22
CA ASP A 30 47.47 27.54 -15.54
C ASP A 30 47.08 26.55 -14.42
N GLY A 31 46.48 25.42 -14.83
CA GLY A 31 46.30 24.25 -13.96
C GLY A 31 45.37 23.16 -14.49
N ARG A 32 45.25 22.93 -15.81
CA ARG A 32 44.35 21.89 -16.33
C ARG A 32 45.11 20.57 -16.50
N SER A 33 44.93 19.68 -15.52
CA SER A 33 45.03 18.23 -15.71
C SER A 33 44.12 17.83 -16.87
N THR A 34 44.60 16.89 -17.67
CA THR A 34 43.85 16.24 -18.74
C THR A 34 42.64 15.53 -18.15
N SER A 35 41.45 16.12 -18.30
CA SER A 35 40.17 15.42 -18.10
C SER A 35 39.96 14.48 -19.28
N ASP A 36 39.71 13.20 -18.99
CA ASP A 36 39.14 12.25 -19.93
C ASP A 36 37.84 12.82 -20.54
N ALA A 37 37.40 12.28 -21.67
CA ALA A 37 36.09 12.60 -22.25
C ALA A 37 35.01 12.19 -21.23
N GLY A 38 34.59 13.16 -20.42
CA GLY A 38 34.07 12.94 -19.07
C GLY A 38 32.56 12.69 -19.04
N GLU A 39 32.16 11.90 -18.05
CA GLU A 39 30.79 11.66 -17.63
C GLU A 39 29.97 12.97 -17.57
N PRO A 40 28.65 12.92 -17.87
CA PRO A 40 27.79 14.09 -17.84
C PRO A 40 27.74 14.68 -16.42
N ALA A 41 27.97 15.99 -16.28
CA ALA A 41 27.83 16.68 -14.99
C ALA A 41 26.35 17.03 -14.75
N PHE A 42 25.89 17.07 -13.50
CA PHE A 42 24.51 17.48 -13.18
C PHE A 42 24.18 18.89 -13.66
N ASP A 43 25.15 19.81 -13.66
CA ASP A 43 25.02 21.14 -14.27
C ASP A 43 24.51 21.07 -15.72
N SER A 44 24.93 20.05 -16.48
CA SER A 44 24.48 19.87 -17.86
C SER A 44 23.06 19.30 -17.97
N LEU A 45 22.53 18.67 -16.91
CA LEU A 45 21.13 18.23 -16.85
C LEU A 45 20.20 19.37 -16.44
N PHE A 46 20.62 20.19 -15.47
CA PHE A 46 19.86 21.38 -15.05
C PHE A 46 19.67 22.40 -16.18
N ASP A 47 20.60 22.44 -17.13
CA ASP A 47 20.50 23.28 -18.32
C ASP A 47 19.24 22.98 -19.15
N TYR A 48 18.69 21.76 -19.06
CA TYR A 48 17.45 21.37 -19.74
C TYR A 48 16.17 21.73 -18.98
N PHE A 49 16.24 22.23 -17.74
CA PHE A 49 15.03 22.66 -17.03
C PHE A 49 14.62 24.07 -17.44
N PRO A 50 13.52 24.23 -18.19
CA PRO A 50 13.03 25.55 -18.56
C PRO A 50 12.38 26.23 -17.34
N ALA A 51 12.34 27.57 -17.32
CA ALA A 51 11.67 28.32 -16.27
C ALA A 51 10.15 28.03 -16.18
N SER A 52 9.54 27.51 -17.25
CA SER A 52 8.15 27.04 -17.26
C SER A 52 7.91 25.80 -16.40
N ALA A 53 8.96 25.10 -15.98
CA ALA A 53 8.86 23.98 -15.04
C ALA A 53 8.79 24.43 -13.56
N GLY A 54 8.89 25.74 -13.29
CA GLY A 54 8.81 26.30 -11.94
C GLY A 54 7.38 26.36 -11.41
N SER A 55 7.22 26.08 -10.11
CA SER A 55 5.98 26.25 -9.34
C SER A 55 6.27 26.98 -8.03
N ASP A 56 5.22 27.46 -7.36
CA ASP A 56 5.33 28.07 -6.02
C ASP A 56 5.79 27.04 -4.98
N SER A 57 5.36 25.77 -5.11
CA SER A 57 5.94 24.64 -4.37
C SER A 57 6.37 23.51 -5.30
N MET A 58 7.65 23.15 -5.19
CA MET A 58 8.26 22.15 -6.05
C MET A 58 9.48 21.53 -5.39
N ALA A 59 9.88 20.37 -5.90
CA ALA A 59 11.14 19.75 -5.58
C ALA A 59 11.94 19.39 -6.83
N VAL A 60 13.25 19.55 -6.73
CA VAL A 60 14.24 19.12 -7.71
C VAL A 60 15.05 17.99 -7.12
N VAL A 61 15.09 16.86 -7.84
CA VAL A 61 15.81 15.66 -7.43
C VAL A 61 16.87 15.35 -8.48
N THR A 62 18.06 15.02 -8.02
CA THR A 62 19.13 14.46 -8.84
C THR A 62 19.59 13.13 -8.24
N ARG A 63 19.90 12.17 -9.10
CA ARG A 63 20.46 10.88 -8.71
C ARG A 63 21.59 10.45 -9.64
N ASP A 64 22.68 10.01 -9.04
CA ASP A 64 23.83 9.41 -9.69
C ASP A 64 23.77 7.90 -9.47
N HIS A 65 23.17 7.20 -10.45
CA HIS A 65 22.98 5.76 -10.39
C HIS A 65 24.31 5.00 -10.40
N GLU A 66 25.37 5.57 -10.97
CA GLU A 66 26.70 4.95 -10.91
C GLU A 66 27.29 4.99 -9.49
N GLN A 67 27.07 6.09 -8.76
CA GLN A 67 27.45 6.16 -7.34
C GLN A 67 26.57 5.24 -6.50
N GLN A 68 25.25 5.28 -6.66
CA GLN A 68 24.32 4.42 -5.90
C GLN A 68 24.64 2.94 -6.06
N ARG A 69 24.98 2.47 -7.27
CA ARG A 69 25.38 1.06 -7.53
C ARG A 69 26.67 0.65 -6.82
N LYS A 70 27.49 1.59 -6.34
CA LYS A 70 28.67 1.27 -5.52
C LYS A 70 28.31 1.00 -4.06
N ALA A 71 27.19 1.56 -3.59
CA ALA A 71 26.66 1.31 -2.26
C ALA A 71 25.85 0.01 -2.24
N ASN A 72 25.95 -0.72 -1.14
CA ASN A 72 25.10 -1.88 -0.90
C ASN A 72 23.84 -1.48 -0.12
N ASP A 73 23.16 -0.43 -0.55
CA ASP A 73 21.99 0.11 0.15
C ASP A 73 20.82 -0.88 0.06
N PRO A 74 20.32 -1.44 1.18
CA PRO A 74 19.18 -2.35 1.17
C PRO A 74 17.89 -1.69 0.68
N TYR A 75 17.81 -0.36 0.75
CA TYR A 75 16.65 0.45 0.33
C TYR A 75 16.95 1.23 -0.95
N GLY A 76 18.01 0.87 -1.68
CA GLY A 76 18.39 1.53 -2.93
C GLY A 76 17.20 1.59 -3.89
N ARG A 77 16.82 2.81 -4.30
CA ARG A 77 15.72 3.02 -5.23
C ARG A 77 16.14 2.46 -6.59
N MET A 78 15.48 1.40 -7.06
CA MET A 78 15.72 0.87 -8.40
C MET A 78 15.31 1.91 -9.45
N SER A 79 16.10 2.04 -10.51
CA SER A 79 15.78 2.95 -11.62
C SER A 79 14.55 2.43 -12.37
N THR A 80 13.49 3.24 -12.43
CA THR A 80 12.28 2.97 -13.22
C THR A 80 12.51 3.38 -14.67
N GLY A 81 13.24 2.56 -15.44
CA GLY A 81 13.38 2.70 -16.91
C GLY A 81 12.23 2.08 -17.71
N GLY A 82 11.32 1.38 -17.03
CA GLY A 82 10.37 0.44 -17.66
C GLY A 82 9.32 1.04 -18.59
N GLY A 83 8.80 2.25 -18.31
CA GLY A 83 7.73 2.86 -19.12
C GLY A 83 8.16 3.23 -20.55
N LEU A 84 9.44 3.54 -20.74
CA LEU A 84 9.98 4.05 -22.01
C LEU A 84 10.83 3.02 -22.78
N GLY A 85 10.88 1.76 -22.32
CA GLY A 85 11.68 0.70 -22.94
C GLY A 85 13.20 0.92 -22.84
N ILE A 86 13.67 1.59 -21.78
CA ILE A 86 15.08 1.88 -21.53
C ILE A 86 15.61 0.88 -20.52
N ASP A 87 16.75 0.26 -20.82
CA ASP A 87 17.45 -0.57 -19.85
C ASP A 87 17.87 0.26 -18.61
N PRO A 88 17.38 -0.06 -17.40
CA PRO A 88 17.75 0.62 -16.16
C PRO A 88 19.27 0.67 -15.90
N GLU A 89 20.04 -0.29 -16.43
CA GLU A 89 21.51 -0.31 -16.29
C GLU A 89 22.20 0.72 -17.19
N SER A 90 21.54 1.16 -18.27
CA SER A 90 22.09 2.11 -19.24
C SER A 90 22.04 3.57 -18.76
N ILE A 91 21.26 3.82 -17.70
CA ILE A 91 21.10 5.13 -17.07
C ILE A 91 22.28 5.39 -16.12
N SER A 92 23.03 6.48 -16.36
CA SER A 92 24.13 6.90 -15.48
C SER A 92 23.65 7.94 -14.44
N LYS A 93 22.90 8.95 -14.88
CA LYS A 93 22.39 10.02 -14.02
C LYS A 93 20.98 10.42 -14.43
N HIS A 94 20.19 10.90 -13.48
CA HIS A 94 18.93 11.56 -13.79
C HIS A 94 18.67 12.77 -12.91
N ALA A 95 17.90 13.70 -13.43
CA ALA A 95 17.35 14.83 -12.70
C ALA A 95 15.88 15.01 -13.06
N PHE A 96 15.02 15.37 -12.11
CA PHE A 96 13.63 15.73 -12.40
C PHE A 96 13.09 16.80 -11.46
N VAL A 97 12.02 17.45 -11.90
CA VAL A 97 11.27 18.46 -11.15
C VAL A 97 9.82 17.99 -11.00
N TYR A 98 9.21 18.13 -9.82
CA TYR A 98 7.79 17.84 -9.57
C TYR A 98 7.18 18.86 -8.61
N THR A 99 5.85 19.02 -8.66
CA THR A 99 5.09 19.89 -7.75
C THR A 99 4.82 19.20 -6.41
N THR A 100 4.82 19.98 -5.32
CA THR A 100 4.59 19.46 -3.95
C THR A 100 3.27 19.95 -3.32
N ASP A 101 2.44 20.66 -4.10
CA ASP A 101 1.20 21.31 -3.65
C ASP A 101 -0.04 20.39 -3.58
N ASP A 102 0.02 19.17 -4.13
CA ASP A 102 -1.15 18.27 -4.26
C ASP A 102 -1.02 17.03 -3.35
N ASP A 103 -2.13 16.65 -2.71
CA ASP A 103 -2.28 15.39 -1.92
C ASP A 103 -2.29 14.13 -2.81
N GLU A 104 -2.26 14.28 -4.14
CA GLU A 104 -2.15 13.21 -5.14
C GLU A 104 -0.72 13.10 -5.69
N PHE A 105 -0.34 11.92 -6.18
CA PHE A 105 1.00 11.64 -6.69
C PHE A 105 1.33 12.52 -7.91
N SER A 106 2.07 13.62 -7.71
CA SER A 106 2.46 14.53 -8.79
C SER A 106 3.44 13.85 -9.76
N MET A 107 3.04 13.70 -11.02
CA MET A 107 3.96 13.30 -12.08
C MET A 107 5.07 14.35 -12.26
N PRO A 108 6.31 13.93 -12.60
CA PRO A 108 7.38 14.88 -12.82
C PRO A 108 7.11 15.78 -14.03
N ILE A 109 7.31 17.08 -13.85
CA ILE A 109 7.08 18.14 -14.84
C ILE A 109 8.07 18.03 -16.02
N VAL A 110 9.33 17.71 -15.70
CA VAL A 110 10.40 17.40 -16.65
C VAL A 110 11.34 16.38 -16.01
N VAL A 111 11.68 15.33 -16.74
CA VAL A 111 12.71 14.35 -16.38
C VAL A 111 13.83 14.39 -17.41
N VAL A 112 15.07 14.51 -16.96
CA VAL A 112 16.26 14.50 -17.80
C VAL A 112 17.14 13.35 -17.36
N VAL A 113 17.39 12.42 -18.28
CA VAL A 113 18.18 11.22 -18.03
C VAL A 113 19.41 11.26 -18.92
N ALA A 114 20.57 10.97 -18.37
CA ALA A 114 21.80 10.79 -19.14
C ALA A 114 22.30 9.35 -19.02
N GLY A 115 22.88 8.86 -20.11
CA GLY A 115 23.25 7.47 -20.26
C GLY A 115 23.79 7.18 -21.65
N ASP A 116 24.03 5.89 -21.92
CA ASP A 116 24.29 5.37 -23.26
C ASP A 116 23.11 4.49 -23.62
N PHE A 117 22.31 4.91 -24.61
CA PHE A 117 21.01 4.30 -24.87
C PHE A 117 21.06 3.47 -26.15
N GLU A 118 20.93 2.15 -26.02
CA GLU A 118 20.68 1.24 -27.14
C GLU A 118 19.20 0.84 -27.09
N LEU A 119 18.36 1.46 -27.92
CA LEU A 119 16.94 1.15 -27.99
C LEU A 119 16.68 -0.06 -28.91
N GLU A 120 15.76 -0.94 -28.49
CA GLU A 120 15.47 -2.19 -29.20
C GLU A 120 14.57 -1.99 -30.44
N ASP A 121 13.79 -0.91 -30.49
CA ASP A 121 12.87 -0.56 -31.58
C ASP A 121 13.16 0.81 -32.21
N ASP A 122 12.74 1.06 -33.45
CA ASP A 122 12.87 2.36 -34.13
C ASP A 122 11.66 3.27 -33.79
N GLY A 123 11.87 4.41 -33.12
CA GLY A 123 10.83 5.43 -32.86
C GLY A 123 10.68 6.51 -33.94
N ASP A 124 9.82 7.49 -33.68
CA ASP A 124 9.52 8.58 -34.63
C ASP A 124 10.59 9.68 -34.57
N ILE A 125 11.41 9.81 -35.62
CA ILE A 125 12.41 10.89 -35.68
C ILE A 125 11.73 12.25 -35.85
N ARG A 126 12.00 13.16 -34.91
CA ARG A 126 11.58 14.57 -34.92
C ARG A 126 12.78 15.50 -34.77
N GLU A 127 12.54 16.78 -35.01
CA GLU A 127 13.54 17.85 -34.86
C GLU A 127 12.90 18.95 -34.01
N THR A 128 13.58 19.40 -32.96
CA THR A 128 13.14 20.55 -32.15
C THR A 128 13.20 21.85 -32.96
N ASP A 129 12.54 22.90 -32.51
CA ASP A 129 12.65 24.24 -33.12
C ASP A 129 14.09 24.77 -33.16
N GLY A 130 14.95 24.29 -32.25
CA GLY A 130 16.39 24.57 -32.18
C GLY A 130 17.26 23.73 -33.14
N GLY A 131 16.66 22.82 -33.91
CA GLY A 131 17.36 21.98 -34.89
C GLY A 131 18.04 20.73 -34.29
N VAL A 132 17.59 20.25 -33.14
CA VAL A 132 18.09 19.00 -32.52
C VAL A 132 17.21 17.85 -32.99
N GLU A 133 17.79 16.90 -33.72
CA GLU A 133 17.12 15.65 -34.09
C GLU A 133 17.05 14.72 -32.88
N TYR A 134 15.88 14.17 -32.59
CA TYR A 134 15.63 13.21 -31.52
C TYR A 134 14.62 12.15 -31.96
N GLU A 135 14.66 11.00 -31.30
CA GLU A 135 13.66 9.96 -31.44
C GLU A 135 12.53 10.20 -30.42
N ARG A 136 11.31 10.45 -30.90
CA ARG A 136 10.15 10.65 -30.04
C ARG A 136 9.57 9.30 -29.62
N ARG A 137 9.35 9.17 -28.31
CA ARG A 137 8.61 8.08 -27.65
C ARG A 137 7.46 8.68 -26.85
N GLU A 138 6.44 7.87 -26.61
CA GLU A 138 5.26 8.24 -25.84
C GLU A 138 4.75 6.97 -25.16
N ASP A 139 4.42 7.09 -23.87
CA ASP A 139 3.62 6.12 -23.13
C ASP A 139 2.27 6.77 -22.78
N ASP A 140 1.45 6.12 -21.95
CA ASP A 140 0.10 6.62 -21.62
C ASP A 140 0.12 7.94 -20.82
N GLU A 141 1.29 8.37 -20.31
CA GLU A 141 1.41 9.47 -19.34
C GLU A 141 2.38 10.59 -19.78
N MET A 142 3.42 10.28 -20.56
CA MET A 142 4.52 11.18 -20.88
C MET A 142 5.01 11.04 -22.33
N VAL A 143 5.56 12.12 -22.87
CA VAL A 143 6.31 12.15 -24.13
C VAL A 143 7.80 12.24 -23.81
N ALA A 144 8.63 11.45 -24.49
CA ALA A 144 10.08 11.46 -24.34
C ALA A 144 10.80 11.76 -25.65
N ALA A 145 11.78 12.65 -25.60
CA ALA A 145 12.75 12.91 -26.65
C ALA A 145 14.06 12.20 -26.33
N VAL A 146 14.38 11.15 -27.08
CA VAL A 146 15.58 10.34 -26.90
C VAL A 146 16.65 10.76 -27.91
N THR A 147 17.81 11.16 -27.39
CA THR A 147 19.03 11.39 -28.17
C THR A 147 20.04 10.28 -27.84
N GLU A 148 21.22 10.30 -28.48
CA GLU A 148 22.28 9.31 -28.20
C GLU A 148 22.72 9.30 -26.72
N THR A 149 22.66 10.44 -26.02
CA THR A 149 23.25 10.59 -24.67
C THR A 149 22.31 11.17 -23.62
N VAL A 150 21.17 11.74 -24.03
CA VAL A 150 20.21 12.40 -23.16
C VAL A 150 18.78 12.04 -23.56
N ILE A 151 17.94 11.81 -22.56
CA ILE A 151 16.50 11.67 -22.71
C ILE A 151 15.85 12.80 -21.94
N VAL A 152 14.92 13.49 -22.58
CA VAL A 152 14.07 14.51 -21.94
C VAL A 152 12.63 14.01 -22.02
N ALA A 153 12.01 13.73 -20.89
CA ALA A 153 10.60 13.35 -20.80
C ALA A 153 9.77 14.45 -20.14
N ALA A 154 8.59 14.72 -20.68
CA ALA A 154 7.65 15.74 -20.21
C ALA A 154 6.21 15.40 -20.64
N GLU A 155 5.23 16.15 -20.13
CA GLU A 155 3.80 15.99 -20.45
C GLU A 155 3.50 16.09 -21.96
N ASP A 156 4.24 16.94 -22.69
CA ASP A 156 3.99 17.17 -24.12
C ASP A 156 5.24 17.58 -24.90
N ASP A 157 5.11 17.59 -26.23
CA ASP A 157 6.16 18.01 -27.17
C ASP A 157 6.57 19.50 -26.99
N GLU A 158 5.67 20.37 -26.53
CA GLU A 158 5.97 21.80 -26.33
C GLU A 158 6.96 21.97 -25.17
N ARG A 159 6.77 21.23 -24.08
CA ARG A 159 7.70 21.22 -22.94
C ARG A 159 9.07 20.65 -23.31
N ILE A 160 9.12 19.64 -24.17
CA ILE A 160 10.38 19.10 -24.71
C ILE A 160 11.13 20.19 -25.48
N ASP A 161 10.46 20.94 -26.37
CA ASP A 161 11.08 22.02 -27.13
C ASP A 161 11.61 23.14 -26.22
N GLU A 162 10.85 23.49 -25.17
CA GLU A 162 11.30 24.45 -24.15
C GLU A 162 12.56 23.99 -23.41
N ALA A 163 12.64 22.70 -23.05
CA ALA A 163 13.79 22.12 -22.39
C ALA A 163 15.06 22.19 -23.26
N PHE A 164 14.95 21.85 -24.55
CA PHE A 164 16.07 21.98 -25.49
C PHE A 164 16.44 23.44 -25.75
N ALA A 165 15.47 24.36 -25.80
CA ALA A 165 15.72 25.79 -25.92
C ALA A 165 16.42 26.37 -24.68
N ALA A 166 16.05 25.92 -23.48
CA ALA A 166 16.71 26.28 -22.23
C ALA A 166 18.18 25.81 -22.23
N ASN A 167 18.43 24.57 -22.66
CA ASN A 167 19.78 24.03 -22.76
C ASN A 167 20.64 24.81 -23.77
N ALA A 168 20.06 25.21 -24.91
CA ALA A 168 20.72 26.05 -25.91
C ALA A 168 20.95 27.51 -25.46
N GLY A 169 20.39 27.93 -24.31
CA GLY A 169 20.42 29.31 -23.83
C GLY A 169 19.50 30.25 -24.62
N GLU A 170 18.51 29.69 -25.30
CA GLU A 170 17.49 30.41 -26.08
C GLU A 170 16.22 30.70 -25.27
N ALA A 171 15.97 29.90 -24.22
CA ALA A 171 14.95 30.13 -23.19
C ALA A 171 15.58 30.37 -21.81
N GLN A 172 14.81 30.95 -20.88
CA GLN A 172 15.24 31.13 -19.49
C GLN A 172 15.22 29.77 -18.77
N ARG A 173 16.30 29.46 -18.03
CA ARG A 173 16.43 28.23 -17.26
C ARG A 173 15.79 28.37 -15.88
N LEU A 174 15.40 27.24 -15.28
CA LEU A 174 14.77 27.20 -13.97
C LEU A 174 15.65 27.83 -12.89
N LEU A 175 16.92 27.44 -12.80
CA LEU A 175 17.85 27.96 -11.79
C LEU A 175 18.12 29.48 -11.94
N ASP A 176 18.06 30.00 -13.17
CA ASP A 176 18.16 31.45 -13.41
C ASP A 176 16.89 32.22 -12.98
N ALA A 177 15.73 31.54 -12.98
CA ALA A 177 14.45 32.10 -12.58
C ALA A 177 14.21 32.00 -11.07
N GLU A 178 14.75 30.97 -10.42
CA GLU A 178 14.55 30.62 -9.01
C GLU A 178 15.85 30.63 -8.19
N PRO A 179 16.29 31.80 -7.70
CA PRO A 179 17.54 31.92 -6.94
C PRO A 179 17.59 31.11 -5.64
N LEU A 180 16.44 30.85 -4.99
CA LEU A 180 16.38 30.03 -3.77
C LEU A 180 16.77 28.59 -4.05
N LEU A 181 16.35 28.06 -5.21
CA LEU A 181 16.71 26.73 -5.65
C LEU A 181 18.20 26.63 -5.99
N GLU A 182 18.77 27.65 -6.65
CA GLU A 182 20.22 27.73 -6.91
C GLU A 182 21.03 27.77 -5.60
N GLU A 183 20.57 28.55 -4.61
CA GLU A 183 21.18 28.62 -3.28
C GLU A 183 21.16 27.26 -2.58
N ALA A 184 20.00 26.61 -2.53
CA ALA A 184 19.81 25.35 -1.82
C ALA A 184 20.53 24.16 -2.48
N LEU A 185 20.66 24.13 -3.82
CA LEU A 185 21.48 23.15 -4.53
C LEU A 185 22.99 23.37 -4.31
N GLY A 186 23.39 24.60 -4.00
CA GLY A 186 24.76 24.96 -3.67
C GLY A 186 25.13 24.78 -2.20
N LEU A 187 24.22 24.27 -1.36
CA LEU A 187 24.43 24.17 0.08
C LEU A 187 25.51 23.13 0.44
N PHE A 188 25.47 21.97 -0.21
CA PHE A 188 26.45 20.90 0.01
C PHE A 188 27.46 20.85 -1.15
N ASP A 189 28.74 20.96 -0.81
CA ASP A 189 29.83 20.84 -1.76
C ASP A 189 30.14 19.36 -2.06
N GLY A 190 30.28 18.99 -3.33
CA GLY A 190 30.81 17.69 -3.73
C GLY A 190 30.00 16.99 -4.81
N GLU A 191 30.35 15.75 -5.08
CA GLU A 191 29.54 14.85 -5.92
C GLU A 191 28.65 14.01 -4.99
N HIS A 192 27.36 13.99 -5.28
CA HIS A 192 26.37 13.29 -4.47
C HIS A 192 25.74 12.15 -5.29
N ALA A 193 25.44 11.05 -4.60
CA ALA A 193 24.64 9.95 -5.10
C ALA A 193 23.18 10.35 -5.27
N ASP A 194 22.67 11.16 -4.34
CA ASP A 194 21.36 11.79 -4.40
C ASP A 194 21.45 13.23 -3.91
N TYR A 195 20.71 14.14 -4.54
CA TYR A 195 20.47 15.48 -4.02
C TYR A 195 19.02 15.86 -4.30
N THR A 196 18.26 16.14 -3.24
CA THR A 196 16.90 16.67 -3.31
C THR A 196 16.86 18.07 -2.71
N VAL A 197 16.24 19.00 -3.41
CA VAL A 197 15.89 20.32 -2.89
C VAL A 197 14.39 20.52 -3.05
N GLN A 198 13.73 20.99 -2.00
CA GLN A 198 12.32 21.34 -1.99
C GLN A 198 12.15 22.79 -1.53
N ILE A 199 11.25 23.53 -2.19
CA ILE A 199 10.82 24.87 -1.83
C ILE A 199 9.28 24.94 -1.79
N GLY A 200 8.73 25.92 -1.09
CA GLY A 200 7.28 26.12 -0.99
C GLY A 200 6.63 25.28 0.11
N GLU A 201 5.43 24.77 -0.12
CA GLU A 201 4.66 23.92 0.79
C GLU A 201 4.86 22.41 0.50
N GLY A 202 4.22 21.55 1.31
CA GLY A 202 4.23 20.09 1.11
C GLY A 202 5.50 19.38 1.59
N TYR A 203 6.23 19.95 2.54
CA TYR A 203 7.39 19.26 3.11
C TYR A 203 6.95 18.01 3.86
N GLN A 204 7.52 16.86 3.49
CA GLN A 204 7.37 15.65 4.28
C GLN A 204 8.30 15.75 5.50
N PHE A 205 7.72 16.16 6.62
CA PHE A 205 8.32 16.05 7.96
C PHE A 205 7.40 15.22 8.86
N SER A 206 7.95 14.74 9.97
CA SER A 206 7.12 14.32 11.11
C SER A 206 6.22 15.48 11.55
N GLU A 207 5.02 15.19 12.08
CA GLU A 207 4.02 16.13 12.64
C GLU A 207 4.58 17.21 13.60
N LEU A 208 5.84 17.06 14.04
CA LEU A 208 6.56 17.92 14.97
C LEU A 208 7.03 19.26 14.36
N ILE A 209 6.91 19.49 13.05
CA ILE A 209 7.44 20.68 12.35
C ILE A 209 6.37 21.43 11.53
N ASP A 210 5.10 20.97 11.53
CA ASP A 210 4.03 21.49 10.67
C ASP A 210 3.75 23.00 10.82
N ASP A 211 4.09 23.60 11.96
CA ASP A 211 3.88 25.03 12.22
C ASP A 211 5.06 25.94 11.81
N ALA A 212 6.21 25.38 11.41
CA ALA A 212 7.41 26.17 11.11
C ALA A 212 7.44 26.67 9.66
N ALA A 213 7.71 27.97 9.48
CA ALA A 213 7.84 28.55 8.15
C ALA A 213 9.23 28.26 7.55
N ILE A 214 9.27 27.42 6.51
CA ILE A 214 10.49 26.91 5.87
C ILE A 214 10.66 27.53 4.48
N GLU A 215 11.83 28.12 4.21
CA GLU A 215 12.20 28.65 2.90
C GLU A 215 12.60 27.54 1.92
N TYR A 216 13.42 26.58 2.40
CA TYR A 216 13.77 25.39 1.64
C TYR A 216 14.25 24.23 2.53
N LYS A 217 14.18 23.02 1.98
CA LYS A 217 14.80 21.79 2.49
C LYS A 217 15.76 21.24 1.44
N ALA A 218 16.99 20.96 1.82
CA ALA A 218 17.99 20.31 1.00
C ALA A 218 18.44 19.01 1.67
N GLN A 219 18.53 17.92 0.90
CA GLN A 219 19.04 16.64 1.38
C GLN A 219 20.00 16.09 0.34
N SER A 220 21.20 15.71 0.75
CA SER A 220 22.15 15.02 -0.12
C SER A 220 22.65 13.74 0.52
N THR A 221 23.01 12.77 -0.32
CA THR A 221 23.65 11.53 0.09
C THR A 221 24.91 11.31 -0.75
N THR A 222 26.02 10.98 -0.10
CA THR A 222 27.32 10.72 -0.74
C THR A 222 27.80 9.33 -0.37
N VAL A 223 28.17 8.52 -1.36
CA VAL A 223 28.79 7.21 -1.11
C VAL A 223 30.24 7.42 -0.67
N LEU A 224 30.55 7.16 0.59
CA LEU A 224 31.93 7.19 1.10
C LEU A 224 32.65 5.89 0.76
N ASP A 225 31.96 4.76 0.96
CA ASP A 225 32.37 3.42 0.57
C ASP A 225 31.13 2.49 0.44
N PRO A 226 31.27 1.22 0.00
CA PRO A 226 30.12 0.36 -0.25
C PRO A 226 29.18 0.14 0.93
N ASP A 227 29.63 0.31 2.16
CA ASP A 227 28.84 0.08 3.37
C ASP A 227 28.61 1.37 4.20
N THR A 228 28.99 2.54 3.67
CA THR A 228 28.84 3.82 4.39
C THR A 228 28.39 4.94 3.47
N LEU A 229 27.28 5.58 3.82
CA LEU A 229 26.73 6.76 3.14
C LEU A 229 26.79 7.98 4.06
N GLU A 230 27.34 9.08 3.60
CA GLU A 230 27.17 10.36 4.28
C GLU A 230 25.86 11.00 3.83
N MET A 231 24.96 11.25 4.77
CA MET A 231 23.73 12.00 4.56
C MET A 231 23.87 13.40 5.14
N ASN A 232 23.50 14.40 4.34
CA ASN A 232 23.42 15.79 4.77
C ASN A 232 21.99 16.28 4.63
N ILE A 233 21.47 16.96 5.64
CA ILE A 233 20.14 17.56 5.67
C ILE A 233 20.31 19.04 6.02
N GLY A 234 19.76 19.93 5.22
CA GLY A 234 19.77 21.38 5.41
C GLY A 234 18.35 21.92 5.40
N ILE A 235 17.96 22.66 6.42
CA ILE A 235 16.63 23.28 6.52
C ILE A 235 16.81 24.75 6.82
N ALA A 236 16.37 25.59 5.89
CA ALA A 236 16.36 27.04 6.05
C ALA A 236 14.97 27.52 6.43
N PHE A 237 14.88 28.23 7.54
CA PHE A 237 13.64 28.82 8.04
C PHE A 237 13.52 30.29 7.63
N GLU A 238 12.29 30.80 7.50
CA GLU A 238 12.04 32.22 7.20
C GLU A 238 12.53 33.15 8.33
N ASP A 239 12.52 32.67 9.58
CA ASP A 239 13.02 33.38 10.74
C ASP A 239 13.96 32.51 11.57
N ALA A 240 15.10 33.09 11.98
CA ALA A 240 16.04 32.46 12.88
C ALA A 240 15.46 32.17 14.28
N THR A 241 14.32 32.77 14.63
CA THR A 241 13.61 32.44 15.89
C THR A 241 12.95 31.06 15.88
N GLU A 242 12.67 30.49 14.70
CA GLU A 242 12.12 29.14 14.57
C GLU A 242 13.16 28.07 14.93
N VAL A 243 14.46 28.38 14.81
CA VAL A 243 15.57 27.49 15.15
C VAL A 243 15.74 27.36 16.67
N THR A 244 14.90 26.55 17.29
CA THR A 244 14.92 26.25 18.72
C THR A 244 15.73 24.99 19.04
N ASP A 245 16.10 24.80 20.31
CA ASP A 245 16.73 23.55 20.74
C ASP A 245 15.78 22.35 20.60
N GLU A 246 14.49 22.54 20.90
CA GLU A 246 13.45 21.52 20.76
C GLU A 246 13.27 21.05 19.31
N LEU A 247 13.25 21.98 18.36
CA LEU A 247 13.23 21.65 16.93
C LEU A 247 14.46 20.83 16.52
N VAL A 248 15.66 21.22 16.95
CA VAL A 248 16.89 20.52 16.59
C VAL A 248 16.93 19.12 17.22
N ASP A 249 16.47 18.99 18.46
CA ASP A 249 16.34 17.70 19.12
C ASP A 249 15.32 16.82 18.37
N ALA A 250 14.18 17.38 17.92
CA ALA A 250 13.20 16.65 17.11
C ALA A 250 13.79 16.18 15.77
N LEU A 251 14.45 17.07 15.02
CA LEU A 251 15.11 16.75 13.75
C LEU A 251 16.20 15.68 13.90
N THR A 252 16.95 15.73 15.00
CA THR A 252 18.00 14.74 15.27
C THR A 252 17.43 13.42 15.77
N SER A 253 16.27 13.45 16.46
CA SER A 253 15.61 12.24 16.96
C SER A 253 15.13 11.33 15.85
N GLU A 254 14.76 11.88 14.69
CA GLU A 254 14.41 11.10 13.50
C GLU A 254 15.58 10.23 13.00
N LEU A 255 16.82 10.71 13.18
CA LEU A 255 18.02 9.96 12.80
C LEU A 255 18.35 8.80 13.75
N ASN A 256 17.74 8.76 14.95
CA ASN A 256 17.92 7.63 15.88
C ASN A 256 17.32 6.33 15.32
N TYR A 257 16.43 6.41 14.34
CA TYR A 257 15.83 5.25 13.67
C TYR A 257 16.67 4.74 12.49
N MET A 258 17.89 5.26 12.31
CA MET A 258 18.83 4.81 11.29
C MET A 258 20.10 4.28 11.93
N ALA A 259 20.73 3.29 11.30
CA ALA A 259 22.02 2.80 11.78
C ALA A 259 23.10 3.81 11.39
N LEU A 260 23.70 4.47 12.37
CA LEU A 260 24.72 5.50 12.13
C LEU A 260 26.12 5.07 12.59
N THR A 261 27.15 5.44 11.83
CA THR A 261 28.56 5.36 12.26
C THR A 261 28.92 6.54 13.16
N GLY A 262 28.33 6.58 14.35
CA GLY A 262 28.59 7.62 15.36
C GLY A 262 27.45 8.61 15.54
N GLU A 263 27.71 9.68 16.28
CA GLU A 263 26.70 10.72 16.55
C GLU A 263 26.60 11.70 15.38
N PRO A 264 25.38 12.11 14.98
CA PRO A 264 25.19 13.13 13.95
C PRO A 264 25.75 14.47 14.42
N THR A 265 26.29 15.25 13.48
CA THR A 265 26.76 16.61 13.74
C THR A 265 25.73 17.62 13.31
N VAL A 266 25.35 18.53 14.21
CA VAL A 266 24.41 19.62 13.91
C VAL A 266 25.12 20.97 13.94
N GLU A 267 24.98 21.73 12.88
CA GLU A 267 25.44 23.11 12.75
C GLU A 267 24.25 24.07 12.60
N ARG A 268 24.35 25.24 13.22
CA ARG A 268 23.33 26.29 13.14
C ARG A 268 23.96 27.57 12.64
N ASP A 269 23.47 28.10 11.53
CA ASP A 269 23.88 29.41 10.99
C ASP A 269 22.67 30.30 10.72
N GLY A 270 22.33 31.15 11.69
CA GLY A 270 21.17 32.01 11.60
C GLY A 270 19.87 31.21 11.57
N SER A 271 19.17 31.25 10.42
CA SER A 271 17.96 30.49 10.17
C SER A 271 18.19 29.15 9.46
N LEU A 272 19.45 28.76 9.21
CA LEU A 272 19.79 27.48 8.60
C LEU A 272 20.25 26.48 9.68
N VAL A 273 19.66 25.29 9.64
CA VAL A 273 20.13 24.11 10.38
C VAL A 273 20.69 23.10 9.37
N THR A 274 21.93 22.66 9.61
CA THR A 274 22.56 21.59 8.83
C THR A 274 22.86 20.42 9.74
N ILE A 275 22.47 19.22 9.31
CA ILE A 275 22.72 17.96 10.00
C ILE A 275 23.51 17.06 9.06
N THR A 276 24.62 16.52 9.54
CA THR A 276 25.42 15.51 8.83
C THR A 276 25.46 14.24 9.65
N ALA A 277 25.16 13.12 9.01
CA ALA A 277 25.17 11.79 9.61
C ALA A 277 25.77 10.78 8.63
N GLU A 278 26.48 9.78 9.14
CA GLU A 278 27.00 8.70 8.31
C GLU A 278 26.17 7.44 8.59
N ARG A 279 25.47 6.89 7.59
CA ARG A 279 24.70 5.65 7.68
C ARG A 279 25.61 4.43 7.53
N ASP A 280 25.38 3.42 8.37
CA ASP A 280 26.03 2.11 8.34
C ASP A 280 25.15 1.07 7.61
N LEU A 281 25.38 0.88 6.32
CA LEU A 281 24.60 -0.05 5.51
C LEU A 281 24.87 -1.53 5.86
N ALA A 282 26.00 -1.85 6.49
CA ALA A 282 26.24 -3.20 6.99
C ALA A 282 25.37 -3.50 8.20
N ALA A 283 25.28 -2.56 9.15
CA ALA A 283 24.38 -2.69 10.30
C ALA A 283 22.91 -2.68 9.89
N GLU A 284 22.50 -1.88 8.89
CA GLU A 284 21.12 -1.92 8.37
C GLU A 284 20.78 -3.28 7.76
N ARG A 285 21.68 -3.87 6.97
CA ARG A 285 21.45 -5.22 6.41
C ARG A 285 21.44 -6.30 7.50
N GLU A 286 22.33 -6.22 8.47
CA GLU A 286 22.32 -7.14 9.61
C GLU A 286 20.99 -7.06 10.37
N ALA A 287 20.47 -5.85 10.61
CA ALA A 287 19.16 -5.66 11.23
C ALA A 287 18.01 -6.19 10.35
N ASN A 288 18.06 -5.98 9.03
CA ASN A 288 17.04 -6.47 8.10
C ASN A 288 17.05 -8.00 7.95
N ASP A 289 18.22 -8.63 8.05
CA ASP A 289 18.37 -10.08 7.99
C ASP A 289 18.05 -10.75 9.34
N HIS A 290 18.07 -10.01 10.45
CA HIS A 290 17.77 -10.50 11.80
C HIS A 290 16.27 -10.54 12.06
N GLU A 291 15.71 -11.73 12.27
CA GLU A 291 14.31 -11.84 12.69
C GLU A 291 14.21 -11.57 14.20
N SER A 292 13.75 -10.38 14.60
CA SER A 292 13.51 -10.08 16.02
C SER A 292 12.59 -11.12 16.69
N PRO A 293 12.79 -11.43 17.99
CA PRO A 293 11.89 -12.30 18.74
C PRO A 293 10.48 -11.71 18.69
N GLY A 294 9.59 -12.42 17.99
CA GLY A 294 8.45 -11.73 17.37
C GLY A 294 7.15 -12.50 17.35
N ARG A 295 7.03 -13.61 18.09
CA ARG A 295 5.75 -14.30 18.29
C ARG A 295 5.69 -14.80 19.72
N LEU A 296 5.01 -14.06 20.59
CA LEU A 296 4.74 -14.50 21.95
C LEU A 296 3.65 -15.58 21.91
N ARG A 297 3.86 -16.68 22.65
CA ARG A 297 2.91 -17.79 22.77
C ARG A 297 2.62 -18.02 24.26
N PRO A 298 1.58 -17.36 24.79
CA PRO A 298 1.09 -17.67 26.12
C PRO A 298 0.56 -19.10 26.14
N GLU A 299 0.61 -19.75 27.31
CA GLU A 299 -0.03 -21.06 27.50
C GLU A 299 -1.55 -20.95 27.27
N GLU A 300 -2.12 -21.93 26.57
CA GLU A 300 -3.56 -21.93 26.26
C GLU A 300 -4.43 -22.14 27.52
N ASP A 301 -3.91 -22.87 28.50
CA ASP A 301 -4.59 -23.22 29.76
C ASP A 301 -3.84 -22.56 30.93
N ILE A 302 -4.15 -21.29 31.22
CA ILE A 302 -3.52 -20.55 32.34
C ILE A 302 -4.03 -21.09 33.68
N ASP A 303 -3.13 -21.66 34.50
CA ASP A 303 -3.47 -22.11 35.86
C ASP A 303 -3.34 -20.96 36.87
N LEU A 304 -4.48 -20.52 37.42
CA LEU A 304 -4.53 -19.44 38.41
C LEU A 304 -3.92 -19.81 39.77
N GLU A 305 -3.57 -21.08 39.98
CA GLU A 305 -2.85 -21.51 41.18
C GLU A 305 -1.32 -21.40 41.03
N ASP A 306 -0.80 -21.11 39.85
CA ASP A 306 0.63 -20.90 39.62
C ASP A 306 1.09 -19.52 40.09
N ASP A 307 2.38 -19.40 40.41
CA ASP A 307 2.98 -18.14 40.88
C ASP A 307 3.38 -17.23 39.68
N GLU A 308 3.63 -17.81 38.50
CA GLU A 308 4.16 -17.15 37.31
C GLU A 308 3.44 -17.66 36.04
N LEU A 309 3.14 -16.76 35.10
CA LEU A 309 2.69 -17.09 33.76
C LEU A 309 3.90 -17.27 32.84
N GLU A 310 4.01 -18.44 32.22
CA GLU A 310 5.06 -18.74 31.23
C GLU A 310 4.60 -18.38 29.81
N ILE A 311 5.46 -17.69 29.04
CA ILE A 311 5.21 -17.30 27.65
C ILE A 311 6.40 -17.72 26.78
N GLU A 312 6.16 -18.60 25.79
CA GLU A 312 7.20 -19.08 24.88
C GLU A 312 7.47 -18.07 23.74
N ILE A 313 8.75 -17.85 23.42
CA ILE A 313 9.18 -17.16 22.20
C ILE A 313 9.04 -18.11 21.00
N GLY A 314 8.03 -17.90 20.17
CA GLY A 314 7.65 -18.80 19.09
C GLY A 314 8.47 -18.72 17.79
N ARG A 315 9.20 -17.61 17.57
CA ARG A 315 10.05 -17.34 16.39
C ARG A 315 11.09 -16.24 16.69
N GLY A 316 12.04 -16.07 15.78
CA GLY A 316 13.09 -15.06 15.87
C GLY A 316 14.47 -15.67 16.09
N ASP A 317 15.49 -14.92 15.68
CA ASP A 317 16.89 -15.16 15.93
C ASP A 317 17.27 -14.79 17.37
N PRO A 318 18.39 -15.31 17.90
CA PRO A 318 18.83 -15.01 19.26
C PRO A 318 19.12 -13.51 19.47
N THR A 319 18.37 -12.85 20.35
CA THR A 319 18.54 -11.41 20.66
C THR A 319 18.97 -11.21 22.11
N PRO A 320 20.00 -10.37 22.38
CA PRO A 320 20.37 -10.00 23.75
C PRO A 320 19.22 -9.32 24.49
N VAL A 321 19.01 -9.70 25.74
CA VAL A 321 17.94 -9.13 26.58
C VAL A 321 18.14 -7.64 26.87
N GLU A 322 19.38 -7.14 26.77
CA GLU A 322 19.68 -5.71 26.96
C GLU A 322 19.12 -4.82 25.83
N ASP A 323 18.89 -5.41 24.66
CA ASP A 323 18.29 -4.76 23.48
C ASP A 323 16.76 -4.95 23.44
N LEU A 324 16.20 -5.62 24.46
CA LEU A 324 14.78 -5.94 24.56
C LEU A 324 14.11 -5.20 25.73
N THR A 325 12.91 -4.73 25.47
CA THR A 325 12.00 -4.15 26.45
C THR A 325 10.69 -4.94 26.40
N LEU A 326 10.25 -5.44 27.55
CA LEU A 326 8.94 -6.06 27.70
C LEU A 326 8.00 -5.03 28.32
N GLU A 327 6.88 -4.78 27.68
CA GLU A 327 5.79 -3.95 28.19
C GLU A 327 4.60 -4.86 28.52
N VAL A 328 4.03 -4.64 29.70
CA VAL A 328 2.84 -5.32 30.21
C VAL A 328 1.82 -4.24 30.53
N ASP A 329 0.68 -4.26 29.83
CA ASP A 329 -0.32 -3.18 29.83
C ASP A 329 0.26 -1.79 29.52
N ASP A 330 1.10 -1.73 28.47
CA ASP A 330 1.81 -0.52 28.03
C ASP A 330 2.78 0.09 29.08
N GLU A 331 3.14 -0.66 30.12
CA GLU A 331 4.15 -0.29 31.12
C GLU A 331 5.39 -1.20 31.03
N GLU A 332 6.59 -0.62 31.05
CA GLU A 332 7.86 -1.38 31.07
C GLU A 332 7.92 -2.31 32.31
N TYR A 333 8.05 -3.60 32.04
CA TYR A 333 8.07 -4.65 33.06
C TYR A 333 9.48 -4.98 33.54
N ASP A 334 9.61 -5.41 34.81
CA ASP A 334 10.92 -5.58 35.46
C ASP A 334 11.75 -6.69 34.78
N ARG A 335 12.85 -6.27 34.14
CA ARG A 335 13.80 -7.15 33.45
C ARG A 335 14.42 -8.23 34.33
N ASP A 336 14.56 -7.99 35.63
CA ASP A 336 15.08 -9.02 36.55
C ASP A 336 14.06 -10.16 36.78
N ILE A 337 12.77 -9.93 36.46
CA ILE A 337 11.68 -10.91 36.57
C ILE A 337 11.50 -11.62 35.22
N TRP A 338 11.08 -10.88 34.18
CA TRP A 338 10.53 -11.53 32.98
C TRP A 338 11.51 -12.32 32.16
N THR A 339 12.79 -11.99 32.26
CA THR A 339 13.85 -12.65 31.49
C THR A 339 14.08 -14.08 31.93
N ASN A 340 13.54 -14.51 33.08
CA ASN A 340 13.72 -15.85 33.63
C ASN A 340 15.20 -16.26 33.71
N GLY A 341 16.10 -15.29 33.92
CA GLY A 341 17.55 -15.48 33.97
C GLY A 341 18.25 -15.68 32.62
N HIS A 342 17.56 -15.52 31.49
CA HIS A 342 18.15 -15.50 30.16
C HIS A 342 18.95 -14.20 29.93
N SER A 343 20.14 -14.32 29.34
CA SER A 343 20.90 -13.16 28.83
C SER A 343 20.60 -12.85 27.36
N THR A 344 20.02 -13.82 26.67
CA THR A 344 19.69 -13.80 25.24
C THR A 344 18.43 -14.64 25.11
N LEU A 345 17.46 -14.16 24.34
CA LEU A 345 16.23 -14.89 24.05
C LEU A 345 16.30 -15.42 22.63
N GLU A 346 16.02 -16.71 22.49
CA GLU A 346 15.88 -17.38 21.21
C GLU A 346 14.55 -18.15 21.14
N LYS A 347 14.20 -18.61 19.94
CA LYS A 347 13.00 -19.43 19.75
C LYS A 347 12.98 -20.64 20.69
N GLY A 348 11.90 -20.76 21.45
CA GLY A 348 11.66 -21.82 22.43
C GLY A 348 12.07 -21.48 23.86
N ASP A 349 12.70 -20.31 24.08
CA ASP A 349 12.88 -19.77 25.42
C ASP A 349 11.55 -19.25 25.99
N THR A 350 11.48 -19.18 27.32
CA THR A 350 10.29 -18.78 28.06
C THR A 350 10.58 -17.52 28.87
N ILE A 351 9.74 -16.51 28.70
CA ILE A 351 9.66 -15.34 29.58
C ILE A 351 8.54 -15.54 30.61
N VAL A 352 8.62 -14.83 31.72
CA VAL A 352 7.64 -14.97 32.83
C VAL A 352 6.99 -13.65 33.20
N ILE A 353 5.76 -13.70 33.69
CA ILE A 353 5.05 -12.58 34.32
C ILE A 353 4.52 -13.08 35.65
N ASP A 354 4.66 -12.30 36.72
CA ASP A 354 4.09 -12.68 38.02
C ASP A 354 2.56 -12.79 37.89
N MET A 355 1.96 -13.87 38.39
CA MET A 355 0.51 -14.08 38.28
C MET A 355 -0.31 -13.02 39.04
N ASP A 356 0.31 -12.32 40.00
CA ASP A 356 -0.30 -11.17 40.69
C ASP A 356 -0.48 -9.94 39.75
N ASP A 357 0.27 -9.86 38.65
CA ASP A 357 0.19 -8.81 37.63
C ASP A 357 -0.66 -9.23 36.40
N VAL A 358 -1.14 -10.48 36.38
CA VAL A 358 -1.95 -11.00 35.27
C VAL A 358 -3.42 -10.61 35.46
N GLU A 359 -3.90 -9.73 34.59
CA GLU A 359 -5.28 -9.25 34.57
C GLU A 359 -6.03 -9.71 33.29
N PRO A 360 -7.37 -9.72 33.29
CA PRO A 360 -8.16 -9.84 32.06
C PRO A 360 -7.75 -8.81 31.01
N ASN A 361 -7.76 -9.22 29.74
CA ASN A 361 -7.39 -8.40 28.58
C ASN A 361 -5.98 -7.79 28.63
N LEU A 362 -5.01 -8.50 29.24
CA LEU A 362 -3.67 -8.00 29.41
C LEU A 362 -2.91 -7.97 28.08
N SER A 363 -2.43 -6.78 27.70
CA SER A 363 -1.55 -6.57 26.57
C SER A 363 -0.09 -6.85 26.96
N ILE A 364 0.63 -7.58 26.11
CA ILE A 364 2.04 -7.90 26.31
C ILE A 364 2.78 -7.63 25.02
N THR A 365 3.73 -6.70 25.05
CA THR A 365 4.53 -6.31 23.90
C THR A 365 6.00 -6.48 24.20
N ILE A 366 6.72 -7.19 23.32
CA ILE A 366 8.18 -7.20 23.33
C ILE A 366 8.69 -6.30 22.21
N THR A 367 9.54 -5.36 22.58
CA THR A 367 10.14 -4.37 21.70
C THR A 367 11.64 -4.61 21.61
N HIS A 368 12.17 -4.66 20.40
CA HIS A 368 13.59 -4.81 20.09
C HIS A 368 14.09 -3.52 19.44
N ASP A 369 14.97 -2.83 20.16
CA ASP A 369 15.70 -1.68 19.64
C ASP A 369 17.00 -2.17 19.00
N HIS A 370 17.10 -1.98 17.68
CA HIS A 370 18.25 -2.38 16.89
C HIS A 370 18.81 -1.20 16.09
N ALA A 371 19.96 -1.41 15.45
CA ALA A 371 20.64 -0.34 14.73
C ALA A 371 19.77 0.34 13.66
N ALA A 372 18.88 -0.41 12.98
CA ALA A 372 17.96 0.14 11.96
C ALA A 372 16.59 0.62 12.50
N GLY A 373 16.47 0.91 13.81
CA GLY A 373 15.22 1.34 14.44
C GLY A 373 14.63 0.32 15.40
N THR A 374 13.30 0.26 15.47
CA THR A 374 12.60 -0.54 16.48
C THR A 374 11.64 -1.52 15.80
N SER A 375 11.59 -2.74 16.31
CA SER A 375 10.60 -3.75 15.93
C SER A 375 9.87 -4.24 17.17
N ALA A 376 8.56 -4.44 17.08
CA ALA A 376 7.75 -4.86 18.21
C ALA A 376 6.86 -6.05 17.85
N SER A 377 6.55 -6.87 18.85
CA SER A 377 5.63 -7.99 18.75
C SER A 377 4.75 -8.03 19.99
N GLY A 378 3.45 -7.88 19.78
CA GLY A 378 2.45 -7.97 20.84
C GLY A 378 1.65 -9.27 20.83
N THR A 379 1.08 -9.61 21.98
CA THR A 379 -0.06 -10.52 22.13
C THR A 379 -0.95 -9.99 23.25
N SER A 380 -2.22 -10.39 23.24
CA SER A 380 -3.09 -10.23 24.39
C SER A 380 -3.34 -11.58 25.05
N ILE A 381 -3.55 -11.60 26.36
CA ILE A 381 -3.98 -12.78 27.11
C ILE A 381 -5.28 -12.47 27.85
N LEU A 382 -6.08 -13.50 28.09
CA LEU A 382 -7.39 -13.34 28.75
C LEU A 382 -8.26 -12.25 28.09
N ASP A 383 -8.10 -12.06 26.77
CA ASP A 383 -8.85 -11.11 25.93
C ASP A 383 -10.16 -11.71 25.42
N ARG A 384 -10.40 -12.98 25.74
CA ARG A 384 -11.61 -13.71 25.32
C ARG A 384 -12.11 -14.61 26.43
N PHE A 385 -13.29 -14.26 26.95
CA PHE A 385 -14.01 -15.06 27.92
C PHE A 385 -15.34 -15.57 27.33
N GLU A 386 -15.83 -16.68 27.87
CA GLU A 386 -17.12 -17.23 27.47
C GLU A 386 -18.30 -16.51 28.15
N PHE A 387 -19.24 -16.04 27.31
CA PHE A 387 -20.52 -15.49 27.73
C PHE A 387 -21.65 -16.14 26.92
N GLU A 388 -22.76 -16.46 27.59
CA GLU A 388 -23.99 -16.90 26.95
C GLU A 388 -24.93 -15.71 26.70
N TYR A 389 -25.52 -15.67 25.50
CA TYR A 389 -26.38 -14.58 25.05
C TYR A 389 -27.75 -15.11 24.64
N ASP A 390 -28.82 -14.52 25.18
CA ASP A 390 -30.21 -14.80 24.81
C ASP A 390 -30.89 -13.48 24.39
N TYR A 391 -31.07 -13.30 23.08
CA TYR A 391 -31.63 -12.10 22.48
C TYR A 391 -33.10 -12.31 22.11
N ASP A 392 -33.98 -11.49 22.67
CA ASP A 392 -35.39 -11.40 22.28
C ASP A 392 -35.61 -10.12 21.46
N VAL A 393 -35.70 -10.29 20.14
CA VAL A 393 -35.92 -9.20 19.18
C VAL A 393 -37.29 -8.51 19.34
N ASP A 394 -38.31 -9.23 19.80
CA ASP A 394 -39.66 -8.66 19.96
C ASP A 394 -39.74 -7.77 21.20
N ALA A 395 -39.03 -8.15 22.26
CA ALA A 395 -38.93 -7.40 23.50
C ALA A 395 -37.83 -6.32 23.45
N GLY A 396 -36.87 -6.43 22.53
CA GLY A 396 -35.67 -5.59 22.48
C GLY A 396 -34.77 -5.80 23.69
N THR A 397 -34.65 -7.05 24.15
CA THR A 397 -33.91 -7.40 25.37
C THR A 397 -32.83 -8.43 25.11
N LEU A 398 -31.67 -8.26 25.74
CA LEU A 398 -30.55 -9.19 25.68
C LEU A 398 -30.19 -9.65 27.10
N ALA A 399 -30.31 -10.94 27.38
CA ALA A 399 -29.73 -11.54 28.57
C ALA A 399 -28.29 -11.97 28.29
N ILE A 400 -27.40 -11.64 29.22
CA ILE A 400 -25.97 -11.91 29.14
C ILE A 400 -25.58 -12.63 30.42
N GLU A 401 -25.03 -13.83 30.31
CA GLU A 401 -24.59 -14.66 31.44
C GLU A 401 -23.11 -15.02 31.28
N TYR A 402 -22.32 -14.80 32.33
CA TYR A 402 -20.92 -15.20 32.33
C TYR A 402 -20.81 -16.73 32.44
N ALA A 403 -20.02 -17.38 31.59
CA ALA A 403 -19.96 -18.84 31.49
C ALA A 403 -18.58 -19.45 31.84
N ASP A 404 -17.54 -18.62 31.96
CA ASP A 404 -16.17 -19.08 32.19
C ASP A 404 -15.85 -19.44 33.66
N GLU A 405 -14.75 -20.16 33.88
CA GLU A 405 -14.30 -20.58 35.22
C GLU A 405 -13.47 -19.49 35.93
N PHE A 406 -12.81 -18.62 35.18
CA PHE A 406 -12.01 -17.52 35.72
C PHE A 406 -12.87 -16.52 36.53
N PRO A 407 -12.46 -16.03 37.70
CA PRO A 407 -13.23 -15.01 38.42
C PRO A 407 -12.94 -13.60 37.90
N LEU A 408 -13.97 -12.86 37.46
CA LEU A 408 -13.83 -11.44 37.08
C LEU A 408 -14.25 -10.50 38.21
N ASP A 409 -13.64 -9.32 38.31
CA ASP A 409 -14.17 -8.25 39.14
C ASP A 409 -15.29 -7.51 38.38
N GLY A 410 -16.53 -7.69 38.80
CA GLY A 410 -17.69 -7.05 38.17
C GLY A 410 -17.68 -5.52 38.24
N GLU A 411 -16.89 -4.92 39.15
CA GLU A 411 -16.67 -3.47 39.18
C GLU A 411 -15.69 -2.96 38.09
N ARG A 412 -15.10 -3.86 37.29
CA ARG A 412 -14.24 -3.55 36.14
C ARG A 412 -14.87 -4.00 34.82
N VAL A 413 -15.88 -4.88 34.87
CA VAL A 413 -16.62 -5.33 33.69
C VAL A 413 -17.71 -4.33 33.31
N SER A 414 -17.60 -3.77 32.11
CA SER A 414 -18.60 -2.88 31.52
C SER A 414 -19.25 -3.52 30.29
N ILE A 415 -20.37 -2.96 29.86
CA ILE A 415 -21.03 -3.32 28.61
C ILE A 415 -21.21 -2.05 27.80
N ALA A 416 -20.79 -2.07 26.54
CA ALA A 416 -20.96 -0.99 25.59
C ALA A 416 -21.80 -1.47 24.40
N VAL A 417 -22.80 -0.70 24.01
CA VAL A 417 -23.70 -1.02 22.90
C VAL A 417 -23.51 0.03 21.81
N TYR A 418 -23.18 -0.44 20.62
CA TYR A 418 -22.99 0.35 19.42
C TYR A 418 -24.13 0.09 18.44
N ASP A 419 -24.43 1.06 17.59
CA ASP A 419 -25.47 0.97 16.57
C ASP A 419 -25.02 0.11 15.39
N GLU A 420 -23.71 0.11 15.12
CA GLU A 420 -23.06 -0.70 14.12
C GLU A 420 -21.70 -1.19 14.63
N ARG A 421 -21.06 -2.08 13.87
CA ARG A 421 -19.77 -2.64 14.28
C ARG A 421 -18.67 -1.55 14.20
N PRO A 422 -17.92 -1.27 15.28
CA PRO A 422 -16.97 -0.15 15.32
C PRO A 422 -15.71 -0.33 14.45
N TRP A 423 -15.62 -1.38 13.62
CA TRP A 423 -14.42 -1.73 12.83
C TRP A 423 -14.33 -0.99 11.49
N TYR A 424 -15.41 -0.32 11.07
CA TYR A 424 -15.50 0.32 9.75
C TYR A 424 -14.96 1.76 9.71
N HIS A 425 -14.42 2.26 10.81
CA HIS A 425 -13.90 3.62 10.92
C HIS A 425 -12.38 3.62 11.04
N SER A 426 -11.73 4.66 10.51
CA SER A 426 -10.30 4.88 10.69
C SER A 426 -9.96 4.98 12.18
N ARG A 427 -8.73 4.67 12.55
CA ARG A 427 -8.22 4.69 13.94
C ARG A 427 -8.41 6.05 14.65
N GLU A 428 -8.75 7.10 13.90
CA GLU A 428 -8.86 8.49 14.34
C GLU A 428 -10.31 8.90 14.71
N GLU A 429 -11.32 8.13 14.32
CA GLU A 429 -12.72 8.39 14.70
C GLU A 429 -13.14 7.48 15.88
N GLU A 430 -12.94 7.94 17.11
CA GLU A 430 -13.50 7.26 18.29
C GLU A 430 -15.03 7.36 18.27
N ILE A 431 -15.69 6.26 17.90
CA ILE A 431 -17.16 6.16 17.96
C ILE A 431 -17.57 6.03 19.42
N GLU A 432 -18.41 6.94 19.89
CA GLU A 432 -19.02 6.81 21.21
C GLU A 432 -20.11 5.73 21.19
N PRO A 433 -20.14 4.83 22.19
CA PRO A 433 -21.22 3.84 22.30
C PRO A 433 -22.56 4.55 22.51
N ARG A 434 -23.63 4.05 21.90
CA ARG A 434 -25.00 4.55 22.11
C ARG A 434 -25.40 4.46 23.57
N THR A 435 -25.03 3.36 24.23
CA THR A 435 -25.26 3.19 25.67
C THR A 435 -24.19 2.35 26.32
N THR A 436 -23.94 2.62 27.60
CA THR A 436 -23.02 1.87 28.44
C THR A 436 -23.70 1.45 29.74
N ALA A 437 -23.33 0.29 30.25
CA ALA A 437 -23.84 -0.26 31.48
C ALA A 437 -22.72 -0.94 32.27
N GLN A 438 -22.82 -0.89 33.61
CA GLN A 438 -21.93 -1.62 34.50
C GLN A 438 -22.77 -2.39 35.51
N PRO A 439 -23.34 -3.54 35.09
CA PRO A 439 -24.42 -4.18 35.84
C PRO A 439 -23.94 -5.07 36.99
N TRP A 440 -22.67 -5.48 36.97
CA TRP A 440 -22.12 -6.40 37.96
C TRP A 440 -21.41 -5.64 39.10
N SER A 441 -21.25 -6.30 40.25
CA SER A 441 -20.56 -5.74 41.41
C SER A 441 -19.91 -6.86 42.20
N GLY A 442 -18.66 -6.66 42.66
CA GLY A 442 -17.88 -7.71 43.30
C GLY A 442 -17.51 -8.83 42.34
N THR A 443 -16.98 -9.94 42.87
CA THR A 443 -16.48 -11.04 42.03
C THR A 443 -17.60 -11.78 41.30
N MET A 444 -17.57 -11.72 39.96
CA MET A 444 -18.38 -12.50 39.04
C MET A 444 -17.87 -13.94 38.95
N ARG A 445 -18.80 -14.88 38.78
CA ARG A 445 -18.55 -16.30 38.52
C ARG A 445 -19.53 -16.82 37.47
N SER A 446 -19.21 -17.98 36.89
CA SER A 446 -20.13 -18.69 35.99
C SER A 446 -21.57 -18.72 36.53
N GLY A 447 -22.52 -18.29 35.72
CA GLY A 447 -23.95 -18.13 36.04
C GLY A 447 -24.37 -16.73 36.51
N ASP A 448 -23.45 -15.80 36.71
CA ASP A 448 -23.80 -14.40 37.01
C ASP A 448 -24.22 -13.68 35.73
N GLY A 449 -25.47 -13.22 35.68
CA GLY A 449 -26.06 -12.63 34.49
C GLY A 449 -26.77 -11.30 34.71
N THR A 450 -27.02 -10.61 33.61
CA THR A 450 -27.75 -9.34 33.53
C THR A 450 -28.70 -9.33 32.34
N THR A 451 -29.61 -8.36 32.29
CA THR A 451 -30.50 -8.16 31.14
C THR A 451 -30.47 -6.71 30.71
N LEU A 452 -30.10 -6.48 29.46
CA LEU A 452 -30.18 -5.19 28.81
C LEU A 452 -31.55 -5.00 28.16
N GLN A 453 -31.96 -3.74 28.08
CA GLN A 453 -33.19 -3.30 27.42
C GLN A 453 -32.80 -2.40 26.25
N ASP A 454 -33.75 -2.15 25.35
CA ASP A 454 -33.58 -1.26 24.20
C ASP A 454 -32.41 -1.72 23.28
N ILE A 455 -32.29 -3.03 23.08
CA ILE A 455 -31.36 -3.66 22.12
C ILE A 455 -32.08 -3.90 20.80
N ARG A 456 -31.61 -3.23 19.75
CA ARG A 456 -32.17 -3.30 18.41
C ARG A 456 -31.40 -4.29 17.55
N PRO A 457 -32.03 -4.86 16.51
CA PRO A 457 -31.28 -5.55 15.47
C PRO A 457 -30.23 -4.62 14.85
N GLY A 458 -29.07 -5.17 14.51
CA GLY A 458 -27.90 -4.44 14.04
C GLY A 458 -26.95 -3.99 15.15
N ASP A 459 -27.46 -3.82 16.39
CA ASP A 459 -26.62 -3.35 17.50
C ASP A 459 -25.45 -4.34 17.76
N PHE A 460 -24.27 -3.78 18.02
CA PHE A 460 -23.08 -4.53 18.43
C PHE A 460 -22.82 -4.31 19.92
N VAL A 461 -22.87 -5.38 20.71
CA VAL A 461 -22.72 -5.34 22.16
C VAL A 461 -21.34 -5.87 22.52
N LEU A 462 -20.53 -5.04 23.16
CA LEU A 462 -19.24 -5.40 23.74
C LEU A 462 -19.39 -5.62 25.24
N VAL A 463 -18.80 -6.69 25.75
CA VAL A 463 -18.46 -6.82 27.16
C VAL A 463 -16.98 -6.46 27.27
N CYS A 464 -16.66 -5.49 28.12
CA CYS A 464 -15.34 -4.88 28.19
C CYS A 464 -14.73 -4.98 29.60
N TRP A 465 -13.41 -5.03 29.69
CA TRP A 465 -12.64 -4.91 30.92
C TRP A 465 -12.00 -3.51 31.00
N ASP A 466 -12.30 -2.75 32.05
CA ASP A 466 -11.74 -1.42 32.33
C ASP A 466 -11.85 -0.35 31.22
N GLY A 467 -12.83 -0.51 30.35
CA GLY A 467 -13.16 0.47 29.35
C GLY A 467 -14.45 0.14 28.64
N THR A 468 -14.66 0.71 27.46
CA THR A 468 -15.90 0.54 26.67
C THR A 468 -15.61 0.39 25.17
N THR A 469 -14.35 0.33 24.80
CA THR A 469 -13.91 0.26 23.40
C THR A 469 -13.80 -1.19 22.94
N LEU A 470 -13.52 -1.35 21.66
CA LEU A 470 -13.21 -2.66 21.09
C LEU A 470 -11.90 -3.23 21.65
N GLN A 471 -10.89 -2.40 21.91
CA GLN A 471 -9.63 -2.86 22.50
C GLN A 471 -9.84 -3.43 23.91
N ASP A 472 -10.82 -2.91 24.63
CA ASP A 472 -11.19 -3.37 25.97
C ASP A 472 -12.06 -4.63 25.96
N SER A 473 -12.47 -5.12 24.78
CA SER A 473 -13.50 -6.14 24.66
C SER A 473 -12.98 -7.52 25.04
N ILE A 474 -13.62 -8.11 26.06
CA ILE A 474 -13.39 -9.49 26.49
C ILE A 474 -14.42 -10.48 25.93
N ALA A 475 -15.54 -9.97 25.40
CA ALA A 475 -16.52 -10.74 24.63
C ALA A 475 -17.40 -9.78 23.81
N HIS A 476 -18.04 -10.29 22.77
CA HIS A 476 -18.95 -9.50 21.95
C HIS A 476 -20.15 -10.31 21.47
N PHE A 477 -21.23 -9.60 21.18
CA PHE A 477 -22.47 -10.14 20.64
C PHE A 477 -23.04 -9.20 19.58
N HIS A 478 -23.48 -9.76 18.46
CA HIS A 478 -24.18 -9.00 17.43
C HIS A 478 -25.67 -9.34 17.47
N ALA A 479 -26.51 -8.35 17.74
CA ALA A 479 -27.96 -8.50 17.75
C ALA A 479 -28.47 -8.65 16.32
N ARG A 480 -28.53 -9.89 15.82
CA ARG A 480 -28.97 -10.15 14.44
C ARG A 480 -30.47 -9.90 14.28
N PRO A 481 -30.92 -9.37 13.12
CA PRO A 481 -32.33 -9.39 12.78
C PRO A 481 -32.86 -10.83 12.67
N PRO A 482 -34.18 -11.02 12.75
CA PRO A 482 -34.77 -12.34 12.74
C PRO A 482 -34.54 -13.06 11.41
N GLY A 483 -33.90 -14.23 11.47
CA GLY A 483 -33.73 -15.13 10.33
C GLY A 483 -32.52 -14.85 9.45
N THR A 484 -32.44 -15.60 8.37
CA THR A 484 -31.42 -15.49 7.31
C THR A 484 -32.10 -15.61 5.96
N VAL A 485 -31.44 -15.16 4.89
CA VAL A 485 -32.00 -15.26 3.53
C VAL A 485 -31.08 -16.11 2.65
N ALA A 486 -31.67 -17.10 2.00
CA ALA A 486 -31.05 -17.85 0.92
C ALA A 486 -31.44 -17.21 -0.42
N PHE A 487 -30.43 -16.86 -1.22
CA PHE A 487 -30.62 -16.34 -2.57
C PHE A 487 -30.28 -17.42 -3.59
N ASP A 488 -31.13 -17.59 -4.58
CA ASP A 488 -30.93 -18.44 -5.75
C ASP A 488 -31.21 -17.59 -6.99
N TYR A 489 -30.47 -17.81 -8.08
CA TYR A 489 -30.59 -16.96 -9.26
C TYR A 489 -30.55 -17.81 -10.53
N ASP A 490 -31.57 -17.64 -11.37
CA ASP A 490 -31.69 -18.26 -12.69
C ASP A 490 -31.11 -17.31 -13.74
N PHE A 491 -29.89 -17.58 -14.20
CA PHE A 491 -29.18 -16.76 -15.19
C PHE A 491 -29.86 -16.74 -16.56
N GLU A 492 -30.52 -17.83 -16.99
CA GLU A 492 -31.26 -17.87 -18.26
C GLU A 492 -32.45 -16.90 -18.24
N ARG A 493 -33.14 -16.83 -17.09
CA ARG A 493 -34.35 -16.02 -16.92
C ARG A 493 -34.11 -14.66 -16.29
N LYS A 494 -32.88 -14.35 -15.87
CA LYS A 494 -32.56 -13.19 -15.04
C LYS A 494 -33.51 -13.04 -13.85
N THR A 495 -33.76 -14.16 -13.16
CA THR A 495 -34.77 -14.23 -12.08
C THR A 495 -34.10 -14.57 -10.76
N LEU A 496 -34.22 -13.67 -9.80
CA LEU A 496 -33.78 -13.85 -8.42
C LEU A 496 -34.89 -14.48 -7.59
N SER A 497 -34.55 -15.52 -6.82
CA SER A 497 -35.40 -16.08 -5.77
C SER A 497 -34.77 -15.79 -4.41
N ALA A 498 -35.52 -15.14 -3.52
CA ALA A 498 -35.11 -14.87 -2.14
C ALA A 498 -35.99 -15.67 -1.17
N THR A 499 -35.41 -16.57 -0.39
CA THR A 499 -36.11 -17.41 0.58
C THR A 499 -35.69 -17.07 2.01
N LEU A 500 -36.67 -16.65 2.82
CA LEU A 500 -36.45 -16.28 4.22
C LEU A 500 -36.53 -17.52 5.13
N GLU A 501 -35.46 -17.78 5.87
CA GLU A 501 -35.33 -18.86 6.84
C GLU A 501 -35.33 -18.28 8.26
N LEU A 502 -36.38 -18.57 9.03
CA LEU A 502 -36.50 -18.14 10.43
C LEU A 502 -36.00 -19.24 11.38
N GLU A 503 -35.30 -18.84 12.44
CA GLU A 503 -34.77 -19.77 13.45
C GLU A 503 -35.86 -20.36 14.36
N ASP A 504 -37.01 -19.68 14.47
CA ASP A 504 -38.17 -20.11 15.24
C ASP A 504 -39.39 -20.42 14.35
N GLU A 505 -40.38 -21.11 14.93
CA GLU A 505 -41.64 -21.41 14.23
C GLU A 505 -42.64 -20.23 14.25
N ARG A 506 -42.22 -19.02 14.66
CA ARG A 506 -43.12 -17.87 14.81
C ARG A 506 -43.26 -17.13 13.48
N GLU A 507 -44.50 -16.80 13.13
CA GLU A 507 -44.78 -15.93 11.97
C GLU A 507 -44.38 -14.47 12.30
N ARG A 508 -43.86 -13.76 11.31
CA ARG A 508 -43.42 -12.37 11.41
C ARG A 508 -44.17 -11.49 10.40
N PRO A 509 -44.37 -10.19 10.65
CA PRO A 509 -44.97 -9.28 9.67
C PRO A 509 -44.15 -9.28 8.37
N ALA A 510 -44.81 -9.40 7.22
CA ALA A 510 -44.13 -9.46 5.93
C ALA A 510 -43.55 -8.11 5.52
N ASP A 511 -44.18 -7.00 5.96
CA ASP A 511 -43.73 -5.63 5.76
C ASP A 511 -42.52 -5.24 6.62
N ALA A 512 -42.10 -6.11 7.55
CA ALA A 512 -40.85 -5.92 8.28
C ALA A 512 -39.62 -6.34 7.47
N TYR A 513 -39.78 -7.03 6.33
CA TYR A 513 -38.68 -7.43 5.45
C TYR A 513 -38.83 -6.74 4.10
N GLU A 514 -37.73 -6.18 3.62
CA GLU A 514 -37.69 -5.52 2.33
C GLU A 514 -36.50 -6.04 1.51
N LEU A 515 -36.77 -6.42 0.27
CA LEU A 515 -35.76 -6.80 -0.73
C LEU A 515 -35.35 -5.56 -1.53
N LEU A 516 -34.07 -5.23 -1.47
CA LEU A 516 -33.40 -4.18 -2.21
C LEU A 516 -32.53 -4.78 -3.33
N ILE A 517 -32.53 -4.15 -4.49
CA ILE A 517 -31.66 -4.43 -5.63
C ILE A 517 -30.96 -3.11 -5.96
N ASP A 518 -29.63 -3.09 -5.84
CA ASP A 518 -28.81 -1.88 -5.97
C ASP A 518 -29.32 -0.72 -5.08
N ASP A 519 -29.63 -1.06 -3.83
CA ASP A 519 -30.18 -0.16 -2.80
C ASP A 519 -31.58 0.43 -3.13
N GLU A 520 -32.26 -0.06 -4.16
CA GLU A 520 -33.64 0.30 -4.50
C GLU A 520 -34.62 -0.84 -4.19
N SER A 521 -35.82 -0.51 -3.68
CA SER A 521 -36.86 -1.50 -3.40
C SER A 521 -37.23 -2.29 -4.66
N ALA A 522 -37.17 -3.63 -4.58
CA ALA A 522 -37.57 -4.50 -5.67
C ALA A 522 -39.06 -4.34 -6.02
N GLU A 523 -39.42 -4.62 -7.28
CA GLU A 523 -40.80 -4.47 -7.78
C GLU A 523 -41.82 -5.41 -7.09
N THR A 524 -41.35 -6.49 -6.48
CA THR A 524 -42.16 -7.46 -5.74
C THR A 524 -41.57 -7.69 -4.35
N GLN A 525 -42.39 -7.50 -3.32
CA GLN A 525 -42.02 -7.69 -1.92
C GLN A 525 -42.83 -8.82 -1.28
N TRP A 526 -42.37 -9.37 -0.15
CA TRP A 526 -43.17 -10.35 0.62
C TRP A 526 -44.53 -9.78 1.05
N SER A 527 -44.57 -8.48 1.38
CA SER A 527 -45.76 -7.76 1.84
C SER A 527 -46.83 -7.57 0.75
N ASP A 528 -46.49 -7.73 -0.53
CA ASP A 528 -47.45 -7.70 -1.63
C ASP A 528 -48.29 -8.98 -1.70
N GLU A 529 -47.73 -10.11 -1.28
CA GLU A 529 -48.34 -11.45 -1.40
C GLU A 529 -48.98 -11.93 -0.08
N VAL A 530 -48.37 -11.61 1.06
CA VAL A 530 -48.81 -12.08 2.39
C VAL A 530 -48.69 -10.99 3.45
N ASP A 531 -49.57 -11.02 4.46
CA ASP A 531 -49.48 -10.12 5.62
C ASP A 531 -48.35 -10.55 6.59
N THR A 532 -48.04 -11.84 6.63
CA THR A 532 -47.05 -12.44 7.53
C THR A 532 -46.25 -13.53 6.83
N VAL A 533 -44.96 -13.61 7.13
CA VAL A 533 -44.02 -14.62 6.64
C VAL A 533 -43.72 -15.67 7.70
N SER A 534 -43.53 -16.90 7.25
CA SER A 534 -43.04 -18.05 8.01
C SER A 534 -41.72 -18.53 7.43
N SER A 535 -40.94 -19.31 8.16
CA SER A 535 -39.72 -19.93 7.63
C SER A 535 -39.98 -20.67 6.30
N GLY A 536 -39.12 -20.46 5.31
CA GLY A 536 -39.27 -20.94 3.93
C GLY A 536 -40.14 -20.08 3.02
N ALA A 537 -40.47 -18.83 3.40
CA ALA A 537 -41.22 -17.91 2.55
C ALA A 537 -40.34 -17.38 1.41
N THR A 538 -40.72 -17.67 0.17
CA THR A 538 -39.96 -17.29 -1.03
C THR A 538 -40.68 -16.23 -1.85
N ILE A 539 -39.93 -15.26 -2.38
CA ILE A 539 -40.35 -14.37 -3.46
C ILE A 539 -39.44 -14.55 -4.67
N GLU A 540 -40.00 -14.30 -5.86
CA GLU A 540 -39.29 -14.33 -7.14
C GLU A 540 -39.39 -12.94 -7.78
N VAL A 541 -38.25 -12.39 -8.20
CA VAL A 541 -38.14 -11.10 -8.91
C VAL A 541 -37.46 -11.35 -10.24
N GLY A 542 -38.12 -10.98 -11.34
CA GLY A 542 -37.56 -11.07 -12.68
C GLY A 542 -36.76 -9.81 -13.06
N ASP A 543 -36.06 -9.89 -14.19
CA ASP A 543 -35.29 -8.76 -14.77
C ASP A 543 -34.25 -8.16 -13.79
N VAL A 544 -33.70 -8.99 -12.89
CA VAL A 544 -32.59 -8.61 -12.01
C VAL A 544 -31.30 -8.88 -12.77
N GLU A 545 -30.38 -7.94 -12.84
CA GLU A 545 -29.11 -8.15 -13.54
C GLU A 545 -28.12 -8.98 -12.70
N ALA A 546 -27.28 -9.75 -13.37
CA ALA A 546 -26.17 -10.42 -12.71
C ALA A 546 -25.17 -9.37 -12.21
N GLY A 547 -24.54 -9.62 -11.07
CA GLY A 547 -23.64 -8.68 -10.40
C GLY A 547 -24.35 -7.64 -9.52
N ALA A 548 -25.67 -7.43 -9.68
CA ALA A 548 -26.43 -6.47 -8.87
C ALA A 548 -26.30 -6.73 -7.36
N ALA A 549 -26.26 -5.68 -6.56
CA ALA A 549 -26.22 -5.76 -5.11
C ALA A 549 -27.61 -6.09 -4.56
N VAL A 550 -27.85 -7.36 -4.26
CA VAL A 550 -29.11 -7.83 -3.69
C VAL A 550 -28.99 -7.84 -2.17
N THR A 551 -29.88 -7.15 -1.48
CA THR A 551 -29.88 -7.09 -0.02
C THR A 551 -31.30 -7.26 0.51
N VAL A 552 -31.46 -8.03 1.58
CA VAL A 552 -32.70 -8.04 2.36
C VAL A 552 -32.44 -7.35 3.67
N VAL A 553 -33.27 -6.35 3.97
CA VAL A 553 -33.21 -5.54 5.18
C VAL A 553 -34.43 -5.79 6.06
N TRP A 554 -34.30 -5.43 7.34
CA TRP A 554 -35.33 -5.61 8.34
C TRP A 554 -35.62 -4.33 9.13
N GLY A 555 -36.91 -4.04 9.32
CA GLY A 555 -37.41 -2.92 10.11
C GLY A 555 -37.17 -1.56 9.46
N ASP A 556 -37.53 -0.49 10.19
CA ASP A 556 -37.43 0.89 9.70
C ASP A 556 -35.97 1.43 9.62
N ASP A 557 -35.03 0.73 10.25
CA ASP A 557 -33.60 1.08 10.29
C ASP A 557 -32.78 0.33 9.22
N ASP A 558 -33.44 -0.35 8.26
CA ASP A 558 -32.84 -1.09 7.14
C ASP A 558 -31.70 -2.06 7.55
N VAL A 559 -31.89 -2.75 8.68
CA VAL A 559 -30.87 -3.66 9.22
C VAL A 559 -30.71 -4.88 8.32
N ARG A 560 -29.49 -5.10 7.82
CA ARG A 560 -29.21 -6.21 6.88
C ARG A 560 -29.47 -7.59 7.49
N VAL A 561 -30.40 -8.33 6.90
CA VAL A 561 -30.68 -9.76 7.17
C VAL A 561 -29.76 -10.67 6.35
N GLY A 562 -29.53 -10.29 5.10
CA GLY A 562 -28.69 -11.04 4.17
C GLY A 562 -28.46 -10.24 2.90
N GLY A 563 -27.45 -10.62 2.12
CA GLY A 563 -27.32 -10.10 0.77
C GLY A 563 -26.43 -10.98 -0.09
N ALA A 564 -26.53 -10.80 -1.40
CA ALA A 564 -25.82 -11.55 -2.40
C ALA A 564 -25.49 -10.63 -3.58
N HIS A 565 -24.49 -11.03 -4.35
CA HIS A 565 -24.27 -10.49 -5.70
C HIS A 565 -24.44 -11.69 -6.63
N PRO A 566 -25.56 -11.80 -7.38
CA PRO A 566 -25.79 -12.93 -8.27
C PRO A 566 -24.64 -13.04 -9.26
N ARG A 567 -23.86 -14.12 -9.17
CA ARG A 567 -22.71 -14.36 -10.05
C ARG A 567 -22.65 -15.84 -10.39
N PRO A 568 -22.42 -16.21 -11.65
CA PRO A 568 -22.36 -17.62 -11.99
C PRO A 568 -21.10 -18.22 -11.37
N ARG A 569 -21.16 -19.49 -11.02
CA ARG A 569 -20.02 -20.28 -10.55
C ARG A 569 -19.76 -21.36 -11.57
N ILE A 570 -18.65 -21.26 -12.29
CA ILE A 570 -18.27 -22.21 -13.33
C ILE A 570 -16.98 -22.90 -12.89
N GLU A 571 -17.03 -24.22 -12.77
CA GLU A 571 -15.86 -25.05 -12.48
C GLU A 571 -15.17 -25.41 -13.78
N LEU A 572 -13.88 -25.08 -13.88
CA LEU A 572 -13.07 -25.34 -15.06
C LEU A 572 -12.05 -26.43 -14.79
N GLY A 573 -11.85 -27.30 -15.77
CA GLY A 573 -10.80 -28.30 -15.80
C GLY A 573 -9.82 -28.03 -16.93
N PHE A 574 -8.55 -28.37 -16.73
CA PHE A 574 -7.56 -28.32 -17.79
C PHE A 574 -7.36 -29.72 -18.39
N ASP A 575 -7.64 -29.88 -19.69
CA ASP A 575 -7.35 -31.11 -20.45
C ASP A 575 -5.93 -31.01 -21.04
N GLU A 576 -4.96 -31.52 -20.29
CA GLU A 576 -3.54 -31.60 -20.68
C GLU A 576 -3.32 -32.38 -21.98
N GLY A 577 -4.23 -33.31 -22.33
CA GLY A 577 -4.11 -34.12 -23.53
C GLY A 577 -4.42 -33.34 -24.81
N GLN A 578 -5.16 -32.22 -24.69
CA GLN A 578 -5.62 -31.41 -25.80
C GLN A 578 -5.20 -29.94 -25.72
N GLY A 579 -4.63 -29.48 -24.60
CA GLY A 579 -4.34 -28.06 -24.38
C GLY A 579 -5.62 -27.23 -24.35
N ALA A 580 -6.66 -27.75 -23.70
CA ALA A 580 -8.00 -27.16 -23.73
C ALA A 580 -8.55 -26.98 -22.31
N ILE A 581 -9.48 -26.04 -22.16
CA ILE A 581 -10.19 -25.78 -20.91
C ILE A 581 -11.60 -26.31 -21.05
N GLU A 582 -12.01 -27.19 -20.14
CA GLU A 582 -13.31 -27.86 -20.10
C GLU A 582 -14.18 -27.26 -18.99
N HIS A 583 -15.47 -27.03 -19.27
CA HIS A 583 -16.49 -26.82 -18.23
C HIS A 583 -16.78 -28.15 -17.54
N VAL A 584 -16.35 -28.32 -16.29
CA VAL A 584 -16.48 -29.59 -15.57
C VAL A 584 -17.65 -29.60 -14.57
N GLY A 585 -18.24 -28.44 -14.26
CA GLY A 585 -19.31 -28.29 -13.27
C GLY A 585 -19.72 -26.84 -13.03
N GLY A 586 -20.79 -26.63 -12.27
CA GLY A 586 -21.32 -25.29 -12.00
C GLY A 586 -22.45 -24.87 -12.94
N ASP A 587 -22.67 -23.55 -13.03
CA ASP A 587 -23.76 -22.91 -13.77
C ASP A 587 -23.53 -22.96 -15.30
N SER A 588 -24.62 -22.94 -16.07
CA SER A 588 -24.58 -22.79 -17.53
C SER A 588 -25.01 -21.37 -17.88
N VAL A 589 -24.23 -20.70 -18.74
CA VAL A 589 -24.35 -19.27 -19.03
C VAL A 589 -24.12 -19.05 -20.52
N SER A 590 -24.69 -18.00 -21.11
CA SER A 590 -24.45 -17.67 -22.52
C SER A 590 -22.95 -17.48 -22.78
N ALA A 591 -22.40 -18.20 -23.76
CA ALA A 591 -21.00 -18.10 -24.15
C ALA A 591 -20.64 -16.68 -24.61
N SER A 592 -21.61 -15.94 -25.18
CA SER A 592 -21.43 -14.54 -25.58
C SER A 592 -21.21 -13.55 -24.43
N GLU A 593 -21.45 -13.96 -23.19
CA GLU A 593 -21.22 -13.14 -21.99
C GLU A 593 -19.93 -13.56 -21.27
N LEU A 594 -19.15 -14.46 -21.87
CA LEU A 594 -17.98 -15.06 -21.26
C LEU A 594 -16.72 -14.78 -22.07
N THR A 595 -15.66 -14.39 -21.35
CA THR A 595 -14.32 -14.22 -21.90
C THR A 595 -13.35 -15.06 -21.08
N LEU A 596 -12.60 -15.94 -21.73
CA LEU A 596 -11.56 -16.73 -21.10
C LEU A 596 -10.22 -16.02 -21.25
N GLN A 597 -9.63 -15.63 -20.13
CA GLN A 597 -8.29 -15.06 -20.08
C GLN A 597 -7.29 -16.14 -19.69
N VAL A 598 -6.34 -16.44 -20.56
CA VAL A 598 -5.30 -17.45 -20.35
C VAL A 598 -3.96 -16.75 -20.14
N TRP A 599 -3.33 -17.00 -19.01
CA TRP A 599 -2.03 -16.45 -18.66
C TRP A 599 -0.93 -17.47 -18.96
N THR A 600 0.05 -17.04 -19.74
CA THR A 600 1.26 -17.80 -20.08
C THR A 600 2.46 -17.27 -19.29
N GLU A 601 3.68 -17.73 -19.59
CA GLU A 601 4.89 -17.21 -18.92
C GLU A 601 5.22 -15.77 -19.31
N ASP A 602 4.95 -15.39 -20.55
CA ASP A 602 5.39 -14.13 -21.15
C ASP A 602 4.24 -13.13 -21.40
N ASP A 603 2.99 -13.61 -21.53
CA ASP A 603 1.82 -12.78 -21.89
C ASP A 603 0.47 -13.39 -21.43
N SER A 604 -0.64 -12.67 -21.62
CA SER A 604 -2.02 -13.14 -21.48
C SER A 604 -2.76 -13.11 -22.82
N ASN A 605 -3.60 -14.12 -23.07
CA ASN A 605 -4.47 -14.18 -24.24
C ASN A 605 -5.93 -14.19 -23.81
N GLU A 606 -6.77 -13.41 -24.47
CA GLU A 606 -8.21 -13.38 -24.26
C GLU A 606 -8.92 -14.13 -25.38
N ILE A 607 -9.86 -15.00 -25.01
CA ILE A 607 -10.69 -15.78 -25.93
C ILE A 607 -12.15 -15.43 -25.61
N ASP A 608 -12.83 -14.79 -26.56
CA ASP A 608 -14.28 -14.55 -26.48
C ASP A 608 -15.01 -15.88 -26.75
N LEU A 609 -15.69 -16.43 -25.73
CA LEU A 609 -16.38 -17.70 -25.87
C LEU A 609 -17.56 -17.60 -26.84
N GLY A 610 -18.12 -16.42 -27.06
CA GLY A 610 -19.21 -16.20 -28.00
C GLY A 610 -18.82 -16.41 -29.45
N GLU A 611 -17.52 -16.31 -29.78
CA GLU A 611 -17.01 -16.63 -31.11
C GLU A 611 -16.73 -18.14 -31.30
N GLU A 612 -16.47 -18.85 -30.20
CA GLU A 612 -16.10 -20.28 -30.19
C GLU A 612 -17.31 -21.20 -30.00
N ILE A 613 -18.31 -20.79 -29.20
CA ILE A 613 -19.45 -21.59 -28.79
C ILE A 613 -20.76 -20.86 -29.14
N ASP A 614 -21.56 -21.48 -30.00
CA ASP A 614 -22.90 -21.01 -30.31
C ASP A 614 -23.88 -21.42 -29.18
N GLY A 615 -24.25 -20.48 -28.30
CA GLY A 615 -25.29 -20.68 -27.29
C GLY A 615 -24.75 -20.61 -25.86
N GLU A 616 -25.10 -21.57 -25.01
CA GLU A 616 -24.62 -21.63 -23.63
C GLU A 616 -23.30 -22.39 -23.53
N PHE A 617 -22.44 -21.95 -22.62
CA PHE A 617 -21.29 -22.70 -22.15
C PHE A 617 -21.74 -23.60 -21.00
N GLU A 618 -21.86 -24.90 -21.28
CA GLU A 618 -22.38 -25.90 -20.36
C GLU A 618 -21.37 -27.02 -20.08
N LYS A 619 -21.67 -27.84 -19.06
CA LYS A 619 -20.78 -28.92 -18.65
C LYS A 619 -20.45 -29.89 -19.79
N GLY A 620 -19.16 -30.05 -20.04
CA GLY A 620 -18.59 -30.88 -21.10
C GLY A 620 -18.18 -30.09 -22.35
N ASP A 621 -18.46 -28.78 -22.40
CA ASP A 621 -17.93 -27.91 -23.43
C ASP A 621 -16.44 -27.66 -23.20
N THR A 622 -15.69 -27.59 -24.30
CA THR A 622 -14.24 -27.43 -24.30
C THR A 622 -13.84 -26.28 -25.20
N VAL A 623 -13.02 -25.37 -24.68
CA VAL A 623 -12.41 -24.27 -25.43
C VAL A 623 -10.94 -24.59 -25.67
N SER A 624 -10.52 -24.55 -26.93
CA SER A 624 -9.12 -24.78 -27.28
C SER A 624 -8.30 -23.52 -27.01
N VAL A 625 -7.10 -23.68 -26.47
CA VAL A 625 -6.19 -22.57 -26.21
C VAL A 625 -5.06 -22.61 -27.24
N ASP A 626 -4.80 -21.49 -27.91
CA ASP A 626 -3.70 -21.32 -28.86
C ASP A 626 -2.34 -21.10 -28.15
N ALA A 627 -2.02 -21.94 -27.16
CA ALA A 627 -0.74 -21.98 -26.45
C ALA A 627 -0.36 -23.42 -26.11
N ASP A 628 0.94 -23.71 -26.02
CA ASP A 628 1.39 -25.04 -25.60
C ASP A 628 1.00 -25.26 -24.12
N ALA A 629 0.49 -26.45 -23.80
CA ALA A 629 -0.03 -26.77 -22.46
C ALA A 629 1.01 -26.54 -21.33
N ASP A 630 2.30 -26.70 -21.66
CA ASP A 630 3.42 -26.50 -20.74
C ASP A 630 3.72 -25.02 -20.44
N GLU A 631 3.24 -24.08 -21.30
CA GLU A 631 3.46 -22.63 -21.17
C GLU A 631 2.35 -21.94 -20.37
N ILE A 632 1.18 -22.58 -20.24
CA ILE A 632 0.04 -22.04 -19.51
C ILE A 632 0.30 -22.08 -18.00
N ARG A 633 0.10 -20.95 -17.32
CA ARG A 633 0.23 -20.82 -15.86
C ARG A 633 -1.10 -20.99 -15.17
N HIS A 634 -2.12 -20.27 -15.63
CA HIS A 634 -3.48 -20.36 -15.16
C HIS A 634 -4.43 -19.74 -16.19
N ALA A 635 -5.71 -20.06 -16.09
CA ALA A 635 -6.75 -19.44 -16.88
C ALA A 635 -7.92 -19.04 -15.99
N THR A 636 -8.49 -17.88 -16.30
CA THR A 636 -9.60 -17.28 -15.56
C THR A 636 -10.73 -17.01 -16.53
N LEU A 637 -11.92 -17.49 -16.20
CA LEU A 637 -13.13 -17.18 -16.94
C LEU A 637 -13.80 -15.96 -16.33
N GLN A 638 -14.05 -14.98 -17.18
CA GLN A 638 -14.68 -13.72 -16.86
C GLN A 638 -16.11 -13.71 -17.42
N TYR A 639 -17.02 -13.10 -16.69
CA TYR A 639 -18.40 -12.87 -17.06
C TYR A 639 -18.65 -11.36 -17.18
N ASP A 640 -19.15 -10.91 -18.32
CA ASP A 640 -19.54 -9.51 -18.54
C ASP A 640 -20.96 -9.29 -18.04
N ALA A 641 -21.08 -8.58 -16.91
CA ALA A 641 -22.32 -8.18 -16.29
C ALA A 641 -22.56 -6.67 -16.53
N ASP A 642 -23.07 -6.32 -17.70
CA ASP A 642 -23.46 -4.95 -18.11
C ASP A 642 -22.42 -3.87 -17.71
N GLY A 643 -21.14 -4.12 -18.01
CA GLY A 643 -20.03 -3.19 -17.74
C GLY A 643 -19.19 -3.52 -16.52
N HIS A 644 -19.53 -4.58 -15.78
CA HIS A 644 -18.69 -5.15 -14.73
C HIS A 644 -18.13 -6.51 -15.16
N VAL A 645 -16.81 -6.63 -15.17
CA VAL A 645 -16.12 -7.90 -15.46
C VAL A 645 -15.94 -8.68 -14.15
N LEU A 646 -16.64 -9.82 -14.03
CA LEU A 646 -16.59 -10.67 -12.85
C LEU A 646 -15.80 -11.95 -13.14
N SER A 647 -14.85 -12.31 -12.27
CA SER A 647 -14.24 -13.64 -12.34
C SER A 647 -15.21 -14.71 -11.81
N VAL A 648 -15.52 -15.71 -12.64
CA VAL A 648 -16.56 -16.72 -12.38
C VAL A 648 -16.06 -18.16 -12.42
N GLY A 649 -14.82 -18.37 -12.87
CA GLY A 649 -14.15 -19.67 -12.87
C GLY A 649 -12.63 -19.54 -13.04
N GLN A 650 -11.89 -20.55 -12.59
CA GLN A 650 -10.44 -20.62 -12.81
C GLN A 650 -10.00 -22.07 -13.04
N ALA A 651 -8.97 -22.25 -13.87
CA ALA A 651 -8.27 -23.51 -14.09
C ALA A 651 -6.76 -23.31 -13.95
N VAL A 652 -6.10 -24.23 -13.27
CA VAL A 652 -4.64 -24.26 -13.14
C VAL A 652 -4.14 -25.62 -13.63
N PRO A 653 -3.14 -25.67 -14.54
CA PRO A 653 -2.54 -26.92 -14.97
C PRO A 653 -1.89 -27.67 -13.80
N SER A 654 -1.95 -29.00 -13.81
CA SER A 654 -1.33 -29.80 -12.76
C SER A 654 0.17 -29.92 -13.01
N ARG A 655 0.98 -29.08 -12.35
CA ARG A 655 2.44 -29.18 -12.44
C ARG A 655 2.94 -30.35 -11.56
N GLU A 656 3.49 -31.39 -12.18
CA GLU A 656 4.27 -32.45 -11.49
C GLU A 656 5.68 -32.00 -11.10
#